data_AF-A0A355DJA1-F1
#
_entry.id   AF-A0A355DJA1-F1
#
_cell.length_a   1.000
_cell.length_b   1.000
_cell.length_c   1.000
_cell.angle_alpha   90.00
_cell.angle_beta   90.00
_cell.angle_gamma   90.00
#
_symmetry.space_group_name_H-M   'P 1'
#
loop_
_entity.id
_entity.type
_entity.pdbx_description
1 polymer ?
#
loop_
_entity_poly.entity_id
_entity_poly.type
_entity_poly.pdbx_seq_one_letter_code
_entity_poly.pdbx_strand_id
1 'polypeptide(L)'
;KLILATGGPGMVKAAYSSGNPSLGVGAGNTPAVIDSTAHLKMAVSSIILSKTFDNGMICASEQSVIVVDEVYDAVRQEFSDRGAYFLTPEEREKLGNQIIINGRLNAEIVGQPVEKLAALAGLSLPPGTRVIIGEVETVGTEEPFAYEKLSPILAMYRAKDFEDAVEIAEQLVEFGGRGHTAVLYTNPANTEHIKRFEDRVETSRVLINTPSSQGAIGDLYNFRLDPSLTLGCGTWGGNSVSENVGPEHLLNIKTVAERRENMLWFRIPPKIYFKYGALPVALRELAGKERAFIVTDKPLYDLGMTSYIEDVLDEIGLKYDIFYDVEPDPSLDTVQRGLVLMNTFNPDVIIAFGGGSPMDAAKIMWLMYEHPEIEFEGLAMRFMDIRKRVYDLPPLGNKAMMVAIPTTSGTGSEVTPFAVVTDKRNGIKYPLADYALTPNMAIVDPELVLNMPKSLTAFGGIDALTHALEACVSVLASEYTNGLALEAIRLIFKYLPSAYKNGANDPKAREKIHYAATMAGMAFANGFLGICHSMAHQLGATFHIPHGLANALMISHVIRYNATDAPFKQATFSQYKYPNAKWRYSRIADYLNLGGDTEDEKVNRLIDAIEDLKRQVDIPAGIKDVIKESEVEFFAKLDDLADQAFDDQCTGSNPRYPLIEDLKHLLTNAYYGNVAGDRRDDNLNGNSTPKPENQPVLA
;
A
#
# COMPACT_ATOMS: atom_id res chain seq x y z
N LYS A 1 28.18 -9.15 19.69
CA LYS A 1 29.20 -8.08 19.52
C LYS A 1 29.24 -7.74 18.03
N LEU A 2 29.69 -6.55 17.62
CA LEU A 2 29.94 -6.25 16.21
C LEU A 2 31.39 -6.62 15.89
N ILE A 3 31.65 -7.26 14.74
CA ILE A 3 33.01 -7.49 14.24
C ILE A 3 33.23 -6.58 13.03
N LEU A 4 34.17 -5.64 13.13
CA LEU A 4 34.71 -4.92 11.99
C LEU A 4 35.97 -5.66 11.51
N ALA A 5 35.95 -6.19 10.29
CA ALA A 5 36.98 -7.10 9.79
C ALA A 5 37.53 -6.63 8.43
N THR A 6 38.78 -6.18 8.43
CA THR A 6 39.54 -5.82 7.22
C THR A 6 40.59 -6.89 6.92
N GLY A 7 40.60 -7.43 5.70
CA GLY A 7 41.58 -8.42 5.25
C GLY A 7 41.01 -9.33 4.16
N GLY A 8 41.84 -10.22 3.61
CA GLY A 8 41.43 -11.07 2.48
C GLY A 8 40.24 -12.02 2.76
N PRO A 9 39.72 -12.71 1.73
CA PRO A 9 38.44 -13.44 1.78
C PRO A 9 38.28 -14.44 2.94
N GLY A 10 39.37 -15.05 3.40
CA GLY A 10 39.37 -15.94 4.57
C GLY A 10 39.02 -15.24 5.89
N MET A 11 39.45 -13.98 6.09
CA MET A 11 39.12 -13.18 7.27
C MET A 11 37.65 -12.77 7.27
N VAL A 12 37.15 -12.28 6.13
CA VAL A 12 35.73 -11.94 5.93
C VAL A 12 34.85 -13.16 6.20
N LYS A 13 35.17 -14.30 5.59
CA LYS A 13 34.44 -15.55 5.79
C LYS A 13 34.45 -15.98 7.25
N ALA A 14 35.57 -15.86 7.96
CA ALA A 14 35.65 -16.19 9.38
C ALA A 14 34.82 -15.23 10.26
N ALA A 15 34.82 -13.93 9.96
CA ALA A 15 34.01 -12.94 10.67
C ALA A 15 32.50 -13.25 10.54
N TYR A 16 31.99 -13.36 9.31
CA TYR A 16 30.58 -13.70 9.07
C TYR A 16 30.19 -15.10 9.58
N SER A 17 31.11 -16.08 9.52
CA SER A 17 30.87 -17.43 10.06
C SER A 17 30.92 -17.50 11.61
N SER A 18 31.30 -16.42 12.29
CA SER A 18 31.41 -16.40 13.77
C SER A 18 30.06 -16.36 14.49
N GLY A 19 28.95 -16.19 13.77
CA GLY A 19 27.62 -15.96 14.33
C GLY A 19 27.39 -14.55 14.92
N ASN A 20 28.38 -13.65 14.83
CA ASN A 20 28.22 -12.24 15.20
C ASN A 20 27.88 -11.40 13.96
N PRO A 21 27.04 -10.34 14.11
CA PRO A 21 26.96 -9.28 13.12
C PRO A 21 28.36 -8.78 12.76
N SER A 22 28.64 -8.71 11.47
CA SER A 22 29.98 -8.45 10.95
C SER A 22 29.95 -7.46 9.79
N LEU A 23 30.97 -6.62 9.72
CA LEU A 23 31.25 -5.68 8.64
C LEU A 23 32.63 -6.07 8.08
N GLY A 24 32.62 -6.87 7.02
CA GLY A 24 33.84 -7.28 6.32
C GLY A 24 34.26 -6.32 5.21
N VAL A 25 35.45 -6.51 4.66
CA VAL A 25 35.93 -5.96 3.38
C VAL A 25 36.56 -7.09 2.58
N GLY A 26 36.05 -7.36 1.37
CA GLY A 26 36.51 -8.46 0.51
C GLY A 26 37.81 -8.17 -0.25
N ALA A 27 38.21 -9.10 -1.12
CA ALA A 27 39.27 -8.85 -2.10
C ALA A 27 38.83 -7.80 -3.14
N GLY A 28 39.79 -7.09 -3.72
CA GLY A 28 39.55 -5.91 -4.53
C GLY A 28 39.71 -6.08 -6.04
N ASN A 29 40.61 -6.97 -6.49
CA ASN A 29 41.07 -7.20 -7.88
C ASN A 29 40.74 -6.10 -8.92
N THR A 30 41.05 -4.84 -8.60
CA THR A 30 40.42 -3.69 -9.26
C THR A 30 40.93 -3.50 -10.69
N PRO A 31 40.06 -3.61 -11.72
CA PRO A 31 40.43 -3.31 -13.10
C PRO A 31 40.39 -1.80 -13.37
N ALA A 32 41.26 -1.34 -14.27
CA ALA A 32 41.20 -0.01 -14.85
C ALA A 32 41.10 -0.08 -16.38
N VAL A 33 39.94 0.28 -16.93
CA VAL A 33 39.74 0.42 -18.38
C VAL A 33 40.27 1.78 -18.84
N ILE A 34 40.99 1.81 -19.95
CA ILE A 34 41.39 3.02 -20.67
C ILE A 34 40.73 3.00 -22.06
N ASP A 35 39.71 3.82 -22.20
CA ASP A 35 38.99 4.11 -23.46
C ASP A 35 39.88 4.96 -24.41
N SER A 36 39.64 4.90 -25.73
CA SER A 36 40.47 5.63 -26.69
C SER A 36 40.32 7.16 -26.58
N THR A 37 39.21 7.62 -26.02
CA THR A 37 38.96 9.04 -25.72
C THR A 37 39.64 9.55 -24.45
N ALA A 38 40.32 8.69 -23.68
CA ALA A 38 40.90 9.03 -22.40
C ALA A 38 42.10 9.99 -22.50
N HIS A 39 42.30 10.81 -21.47
CA HIS A 39 43.53 11.60 -21.33
C HIS A 39 44.71 10.71 -20.89
N LEU A 40 45.35 10.02 -21.83
CA LEU A 40 46.33 8.94 -21.59
C LEU A 40 47.38 9.27 -20.52
N LYS A 41 48.00 10.47 -20.57
CA LYS A 41 49.03 10.89 -19.59
C LYS A 41 48.51 10.97 -18.15
N MET A 42 47.25 11.35 -17.98
CA MET A 42 46.57 11.42 -16.70
C MET A 42 46.22 10.01 -16.23
N ALA A 43 45.64 9.18 -17.11
CA ALA A 43 45.31 7.79 -16.81
C ALA A 43 46.54 7.01 -16.32
N VAL A 44 47.62 7.02 -17.09
CA VAL A 44 48.89 6.35 -16.73
C VAL A 44 49.48 6.92 -15.44
N SER A 45 49.54 8.25 -15.29
CA SER A 45 50.09 8.85 -14.07
C SER A 45 49.25 8.57 -12.83
N SER A 46 47.92 8.45 -12.96
CA SER A 46 47.00 8.09 -11.88
C SER A 46 47.13 6.62 -11.49
N ILE A 47 47.19 5.71 -12.47
CA ILE A 47 47.40 4.27 -12.21
C ILE A 47 48.75 4.06 -11.51
N ILE A 48 49.84 4.70 -11.97
CA ILE A 48 51.14 4.59 -11.29
C ILE A 48 51.09 5.24 -9.90
N LEU A 49 50.42 6.39 -9.73
CA LEU A 49 50.26 7.03 -8.41
C LEU A 49 49.55 6.09 -7.42
N SER A 50 48.43 5.50 -7.80
CA SER A 50 47.69 4.55 -6.98
C SER A 50 48.50 3.27 -6.72
N LYS A 51 49.12 2.70 -7.75
CA LYS A 51 49.89 1.44 -7.64
C LYS A 51 51.21 1.56 -6.88
N THR A 52 51.81 2.74 -6.83
CA THR A 52 53.02 3.01 -6.02
C THR A 52 52.71 3.53 -4.61
N PHE A 53 51.47 3.96 -4.36
CA PHE A 53 51.04 4.37 -3.03
C PHE A 53 50.95 3.15 -2.11
N ASP A 54 51.69 3.20 -1.00
CA ASP A 54 51.91 2.08 -0.08
C ASP A 54 52.29 0.77 -0.80
N ASN A 55 53.12 0.89 -1.86
CA ASN A 55 53.50 -0.21 -2.76
C ASN A 55 52.30 -1.03 -3.29
N GLY A 56 51.13 -0.42 -3.47
CA GLY A 56 49.94 -1.12 -3.98
C GLY A 56 49.34 -2.13 -2.99
N MET A 57 49.65 -2.00 -1.69
CA MET A 57 49.09 -2.84 -0.63
C MET A 57 47.60 -2.57 -0.36
N ILE A 58 47.08 -1.42 -0.80
CA ILE A 58 45.66 -1.06 -0.69
C ILE A 58 44.83 -1.95 -1.62
N CYS A 59 43.77 -2.56 -1.08
CA CYS A 59 42.87 -3.47 -1.81
C CYS A 59 42.21 -2.83 -3.04
N ALA A 60 41.91 -1.53 -2.97
CA ALA A 60 41.37 -0.77 -4.11
C ALA A 60 42.39 -0.45 -5.20
N SER A 61 43.71 -0.64 -4.99
CA SER A 61 44.73 -0.28 -5.99
C SER A 61 44.54 -1.06 -7.28
N GLU A 62 44.82 -0.47 -8.44
CA GLU A 62 44.64 -1.14 -9.73
C GLU A 62 45.47 -2.42 -9.75
N GLN A 63 44.84 -3.54 -10.13
CA GLN A 63 45.47 -4.85 -10.23
C GLN A 63 45.69 -5.26 -11.69
N SER A 64 44.99 -4.62 -12.61
CA SER A 64 45.02 -4.83 -14.05
C SER A 64 44.63 -3.54 -14.77
N VAL A 65 45.20 -3.32 -15.95
CA VAL A 65 44.84 -2.25 -16.87
C VAL A 65 44.37 -2.88 -18.16
N ILE A 66 43.22 -2.48 -18.67
CA ILE A 66 42.62 -2.97 -19.90
C ILE A 66 42.57 -1.80 -20.86
N VAL A 67 43.28 -1.91 -21.99
CA VAL A 67 43.47 -0.78 -22.91
C VAL A 67 42.97 -1.18 -24.28
N VAL A 68 42.11 -0.34 -24.86
CA VAL A 68 41.58 -0.54 -26.22
C VAL A 68 42.70 -0.40 -27.25
N ASP A 69 42.67 -1.24 -28.29
CA ASP A 69 43.73 -1.42 -29.28
C ASP A 69 44.21 -0.08 -29.89
N GLU A 70 43.27 0.80 -30.22
CA GLU A 70 43.49 2.14 -30.81
C GLU A 70 44.54 2.98 -30.06
N VAL A 71 44.63 2.85 -28.73
CA VAL A 71 45.56 3.62 -27.88
C VAL A 71 46.58 2.77 -27.13
N TYR A 72 46.58 1.44 -27.33
CA TYR A 72 47.40 0.50 -26.55
C TYR A 72 48.90 0.87 -26.59
N ASP A 73 49.47 1.04 -27.78
CA ASP A 73 50.90 1.30 -27.95
C ASP A 73 51.31 2.67 -27.38
N ALA A 74 50.43 3.66 -27.47
CA ALA A 74 50.63 4.99 -26.88
C ALA A 74 50.61 4.95 -25.35
N VAL A 75 49.68 4.18 -24.76
CA VAL A 75 49.63 3.93 -23.31
C VAL A 75 50.86 3.14 -22.84
N ARG A 76 51.27 2.11 -23.58
CA ARG A 76 52.48 1.31 -23.31
C ARG A 76 53.74 2.16 -23.28
N GLN A 77 53.87 3.10 -24.23
CA GLN A 77 54.98 4.06 -24.24
C GLN A 77 54.90 5.03 -23.06
N GLU A 78 53.75 5.64 -22.78
CA GLU A 78 53.60 6.58 -21.65
C GLU A 78 53.86 5.88 -20.30
N PHE A 79 53.50 4.59 -20.11
CA PHE A 79 53.89 3.80 -18.94
C PHE A 79 55.42 3.69 -18.81
N SER A 80 56.11 3.42 -19.91
CA SER A 80 57.58 3.34 -19.97
C SER A 80 58.23 4.69 -19.63
N ASP A 81 57.73 5.79 -20.22
CA ASP A 81 58.20 7.16 -19.99
C ASP A 81 58.01 7.61 -18.52
N ARG A 82 57.03 7.01 -17.81
CA ARG A 82 56.72 7.30 -16.40
C ARG A 82 57.46 6.39 -15.41
N GLY A 83 58.31 5.48 -15.90
CA GLY A 83 59.16 4.61 -15.11
C GLY A 83 58.59 3.22 -14.79
N ALA A 84 57.60 2.74 -15.56
CA ALA A 84 57.20 1.32 -15.50
C ALA A 84 58.12 0.44 -16.37
N TYR A 85 58.29 -0.83 -15.99
CA TYR A 85 59.08 -1.81 -16.74
C TYR A 85 58.17 -2.91 -17.28
N PHE A 86 58.20 -3.13 -18.59
CA PHE A 86 57.49 -4.20 -19.27
C PHE A 86 58.36 -5.47 -19.31
N LEU A 87 57.84 -6.56 -18.77
CA LEU A 87 58.53 -7.84 -18.72
C LEU A 87 58.60 -8.49 -20.11
N THR A 88 59.75 -9.07 -20.44
CA THR A 88 59.84 -10.05 -21.53
C THR A 88 59.13 -11.36 -21.16
N PRO A 89 58.77 -12.24 -22.12
CA PRO A 89 58.05 -13.48 -21.84
C PRO A 89 58.73 -14.38 -20.77
N GLU A 90 60.06 -14.49 -20.80
CA GLU A 90 60.82 -15.28 -19.81
C GLU A 90 60.79 -14.65 -18.41
N GLU A 91 60.82 -13.32 -18.32
CA GLU A 91 60.76 -12.60 -17.03
C GLU A 91 59.33 -12.63 -16.46
N ARG A 92 58.31 -12.59 -17.33
CA ARG A 92 56.90 -12.76 -16.98
C ARG A 92 56.66 -14.13 -16.36
N GLU A 93 57.20 -15.20 -16.94
CA GLU A 93 57.11 -16.55 -16.37
C GLU A 93 57.79 -16.63 -14.98
N LYS A 94 59.02 -16.12 -14.87
CA LYS A 94 59.77 -16.10 -13.60
C LYS A 94 59.04 -15.36 -12.49
N LEU A 95 58.50 -14.16 -12.78
CA LEU A 95 57.75 -13.39 -11.79
C LEU A 95 56.37 -13.99 -11.50
N GLY A 96 55.65 -14.48 -12.52
CA GLY A 96 54.35 -15.13 -12.36
C GLY A 96 54.39 -16.31 -11.39
N ASN A 97 55.44 -17.13 -11.49
CA ASN A 97 55.72 -18.23 -10.55
C ASN A 97 55.96 -17.78 -9.09
N GLN A 98 56.18 -16.49 -8.83
CA GLN A 98 56.29 -15.91 -7.48
C GLN A 98 55.01 -15.22 -6.99
N ILE A 99 53.99 -15.02 -7.85
CA ILE A 99 52.74 -14.36 -7.47
C ILE A 99 51.82 -15.34 -6.72
N ILE A 100 51.60 -16.53 -7.27
CA ILE A 100 50.73 -17.56 -6.70
C ILE A 100 51.55 -18.79 -6.30
N ILE A 101 51.56 -19.11 -5.00
CA ILE A 101 52.24 -20.29 -4.44
C ILE A 101 51.18 -21.16 -3.75
N ASN A 102 51.11 -22.44 -4.14
CA ASN A 102 50.12 -23.41 -3.62
C ASN A 102 48.66 -22.92 -3.73
N GLY A 103 48.31 -22.24 -4.82
CA GLY A 103 46.96 -21.71 -5.07
C GLY A 103 46.56 -20.53 -4.18
N ARG A 104 47.52 -19.82 -3.60
CA ARG A 104 47.30 -18.60 -2.79
C ARG A 104 48.30 -17.51 -3.19
N LEU A 105 47.91 -16.25 -3.01
CA LEU A 105 48.80 -15.11 -3.12
C LEU A 105 50.02 -15.29 -2.21
N ASN A 106 51.22 -15.11 -2.77
CA ASN A 106 52.46 -15.19 -2.03
C ASN A 106 52.57 -14.01 -1.04
N ALA A 107 52.57 -14.31 0.26
CA ALA A 107 52.69 -13.28 1.30
C ALA A 107 54.02 -12.50 1.22
N GLU A 108 55.06 -13.05 0.58
CA GLU A 108 56.37 -12.40 0.45
C GLU A 108 56.39 -11.26 -0.60
N ILE A 109 55.39 -11.17 -1.49
CA ILE A 109 55.29 -10.07 -2.48
C ILE A 109 54.47 -8.88 -1.98
N VAL A 110 53.57 -9.09 -1.01
CA VAL A 110 52.60 -8.08 -0.54
C VAL A 110 53.31 -6.85 0.05
N GLY A 111 52.96 -5.67 -0.45
CA GLY A 111 53.51 -4.36 -0.02
C GLY A 111 55.01 -4.19 -0.25
N GLN A 112 55.67 -5.08 -1.00
CA GLN A 112 57.11 -5.01 -1.21
C GLN A 112 57.49 -4.07 -2.38
N PRO A 113 58.64 -3.38 -2.29
CA PRO A 113 59.13 -2.54 -3.38
C PRO A 113 59.63 -3.38 -4.56
N VAL A 114 59.66 -2.76 -5.74
CA VAL A 114 60.01 -3.38 -7.03
C VAL A 114 61.35 -4.14 -7.00
N GLU A 115 62.37 -3.60 -6.33
CA GLU A 115 63.71 -4.20 -6.24
C GLU A 115 63.67 -5.57 -5.53
N LYS A 116 62.80 -5.71 -4.52
CA LYS A 116 62.64 -6.98 -3.79
C LYS A 116 61.82 -7.99 -4.60
N LEU A 117 60.80 -7.54 -5.32
CA LEU A 117 60.03 -8.38 -6.25
C LEU A 117 60.92 -8.93 -7.37
N ALA A 118 61.76 -8.07 -7.95
CA ALA A 118 62.75 -8.47 -8.94
C ALA A 118 63.73 -9.50 -8.35
N ALA A 119 64.26 -9.27 -7.16
CA ALA A 119 65.18 -10.21 -6.50
C ALA A 119 64.53 -11.58 -6.21
N LEU A 120 63.26 -11.63 -5.79
CA LEU A 120 62.51 -12.88 -5.58
C LEU A 120 62.36 -13.68 -6.88
N ALA A 121 62.15 -13.01 -8.02
CA ALA A 121 62.05 -13.64 -9.33
C ALA A 121 63.41 -13.85 -10.05
N GLY A 122 64.53 -13.49 -9.42
CA GLY A 122 65.87 -13.58 -10.03
C GLY A 122 66.09 -12.62 -11.20
N LEU A 123 65.39 -11.48 -11.21
CA LEU A 123 65.42 -10.45 -12.25
C LEU A 123 66.33 -9.27 -11.86
N SER A 124 66.89 -8.59 -12.87
CA SER A 124 67.70 -7.38 -12.69
C SER A 124 67.08 -6.22 -13.46
N LEU A 125 66.29 -5.40 -12.76
CA LEU A 125 65.58 -4.27 -13.36
C LEU A 125 66.40 -2.96 -13.31
N PRO A 126 66.14 -1.99 -14.20
CA PRO A 126 66.77 -0.67 -14.14
C PRO A 126 66.54 0.04 -12.79
N PRO A 127 67.53 0.77 -12.23
CA PRO A 127 67.34 1.56 -11.02
C PRO A 127 66.23 2.60 -11.18
N GLY A 128 65.33 2.69 -10.20
CA GLY A 128 64.20 3.63 -10.23
C GLY A 128 62.96 3.15 -10.98
N THR A 129 62.89 1.87 -11.39
CA THR A 129 61.63 1.26 -11.85
C THR A 129 60.56 1.35 -10.75
N ARG A 130 59.39 1.89 -11.11
CA ARG A 130 58.30 2.20 -10.18
C ARG A 130 57.22 1.12 -10.11
N VAL A 131 56.93 0.48 -11.25
CA VAL A 131 55.89 -0.54 -11.41
C VAL A 131 56.38 -1.57 -12.41
N ILE A 132 56.07 -2.85 -12.18
CA ILE A 132 56.33 -3.95 -13.12
C ILE A 132 55.03 -4.27 -13.87
N ILE A 133 55.09 -4.39 -15.20
CA ILE A 133 53.92 -4.70 -16.04
C ILE A 133 54.17 -6.01 -16.81
N GLY A 134 53.25 -6.96 -16.65
CA GLY A 134 53.14 -8.15 -17.50
C GLY A 134 52.01 -7.96 -18.51
N GLU A 135 52.33 -8.04 -19.81
CA GLU A 135 51.32 -8.07 -20.87
C GLU A 135 50.68 -9.47 -20.92
N VAL A 136 49.35 -9.55 -20.96
CA VAL A 136 48.57 -10.79 -20.82
C VAL A 136 47.29 -10.78 -21.67
N GLU A 137 46.81 -11.98 -22.00
CA GLU A 137 45.68 -12.18 -22.93
C GLU A 137 44.44 -12.80 -22.28
N THR A 138 44.58 -13.50 -21.14
CA THR A 138 43.49 -14.31 -20.55
C THR A 138 43.20 -13.96 -19.10
N VAL A 139 41.96 -14.19 -18.68
CA VAL A 139 41.50 -14.11 -17.29
C VAL A 139 41.21 -15.52 -16.80
N GLY A 140 41.86 -15.96 -15.72
CA GLY A 140 41.65 -17.30 -15.17
C GLY A 140 42.74 -17.75 -14.20
N THR A 141 42.55 -18.94 -13.62
CA THR A 141 43.46 -19.51 -12.59
C THR A 141 44.86 -19.86 -13.10
N GLU A 142 45.02 -20.05 -14.41
CA GLU A 142 46.30 -20.36 -15.05
C GLU A 142 47.14 -19.10 -15.34
N GLU A 143 46.60 -17.89 -15.14
CA GLU A 143 47.29 -16.63 -15.39
C GLU A 143 47.58 -15.88 -14.06
N PRO A 144 48.79 -16.02 -13.47
CA PRO A 144 49.11 -15.44 -12.17
C PRO A 144 48.97 -13.92 -12.11
N PHE A 145 49.03 -13.22 -13.25
CA PHE A 145 48.85 -11.77 -13.29
C PHE A 145 47.37 -11.34 -13.16
N ALA A 146 46.38 -12.24 -13.27
CA ALA A 146 44.96 -11.90 -13.15
C ALA A 146 44.45 -11.69 -11.70
N TYR A 147 45.27 -11.96 -10.68
CA TYR A 147 44.80 -12.62 -9.43
C TYR A 147 44.53 -11.80 -8.15
N GLU A 148 44.50 -10.47 -8.20
CA GLU A 148 44.96 -9.59 -7.09
C GLU A 148 46.44 -9.83 -6.73
N LYS A 149 47.22 -8.76 -6.52
CA LYS A 149 48.69 -8.85 -6.30
C LYS A 149 49.17 -8.10 -5.05
N LEU A 150 48.41 -7.13 -4.54
CA LEU A 150 48.72 -6.26 -3.38
C LEU A 150 50.18 -5.76 -3.33
N SER A 151 50.74 -5.46 -4.49
CA SER A 151 52.16 -5.13 -4.72
C SER A 151 52.29 -4.28 -6.00
N PRO A 152 53.45 -3.67 -6.32
CA PRO A 152 53.64 -2.85 -7.53
C PRO A 152 53.71 -3.63 -8.87
N ILE A 153 52.91 -4.68 -9.01
CA ILE A 153 52.77 -5.52 -10.22
C ILE A 153 51.40 -5.25 -10.86
N LEU A 154 51.37 -4.95 -12.16
CA LEU A 154 50.17 -4.82 -12.97
C LEU A 154 50.12 -5.88 -14.07
N ALA A 155 48.91 -6.36 -14.36
CA ALA A 155 48.58 -6.94 -15.65
C ALA A 155 48.22 -5.82 -16.65
N MET A 156 48.60 -5.98 -17.92
CA MET A 156 48.11 -5.13 -19.02
C MET A 156 47.48 -6.01 -20.10
N TYR A 157 46.20 -5.76 -20.36
CA TYR A 157 45.37 -6.46 -21.35
C TYR A 157 45.13 -5.57 -22.57
N ARG A 158 45.22 -6.15 -23.78
CA ARG A 158 44.82 -5.50 -25.03
C ARG A 158 43.39 -5.92 -25.38
N ALA A 159 42.46 -4.97 -25.34
CA ALA A 159 41.08 -5.16 -25.77
C ALA A 159 40.88 -4.66 -27.20
N LYS A 160 39.99 -5.28 -27.97
CA LYS A 160 39.69 -4.90 -29.37
C LYS A 160 39.02 -3.53 -29.45
N ASP A 161 38.07 -3.30 -28.56
CA ASP A 161 37.25 -2.10 -28.47
C ASP A 161 36.78 -1.90 -27.01
N PHE A 162 35.92 -0.90 -26.78
CA PHE A 162 35.40 -0.58 -25.46
C PHE A 162 34.54 -1.70 -24.84
N GLU A 163 33.74 -2.43 -25.63
CA GLU A 163 32.87 -3.50 -25.13
C GLU A 163 33.69 -4.71 -24.71
N ASP A 164 34.68 -5.10 -25.52
CA ASP A 164 35.68 -6.13 -25.19
C ASP A 164 36.47 -5.75 -23.92
N ALA A 165 36.76 -4.45 -23.72
CA ALA A 165 37.42 -3.96 -22.51
C ALA A 165 36.52 -4.03 -21.26
N VAL A 166 35.21 -3.75 -21.40
CA VAL A 166 34.21 -3.92 -20.33
C VAL A 166 34.06 -5.40 -19.96
N GLU A 167 33.99 -6.30 -20.96
CA GLU A 167 33.87 -7.74 -20.72
C GLU A 167 35.09 -8.31 -19.98
N ILE A 168 36.31 -7.92 -20.35
CA ILE A 168 37.53 -8.31 -19.62
C ILE A 168 37.52 -7.77 -18.17
N ALA A 169 37.06 -6.52 -17.98
CA ALA A 169 36.94 -5.93 -16.63
C ALA A 169 35.89 -6.63 -15.75
N GLU A 170 34.75 -7.01 -16.32
CA GLU A 170 33.71 -7.83 -15.67
C GLU A 170 34.29 -9.19 -15.25
N GLN A 171 34.94 -9.92 -16.16
CA GLN A 171 35.57 -11.21 -15.87
C GLN A 171 36.62 -11.11 -14.73
N LEU A 172 37.44 -10.06 -14.70
CA LEU A 172 38.43 -9.81 -13.64
C LEU A 172 37.77 -9.53 -12.28
N VAL A 173 36.65 -8.83 -12.28
CA VAL A 173 35.84 -8.55 -11.08
C VAL A 173 35.17 -9.83 -10.59
N GLU A 174 34.51 -10.60 -11.45
CA GLU A 174 33.94 -11.90 -11.09
C GLU A 174 35.00 -12.88 -10.55
N PHE A 175 36.21 -12.85 -11.09
CA PHE A 175 37.32 -13.72 -10.70
C PHE A 175 37.82 -13.47 -9.26
N GLY A 176 37.83 -12.22 -8.79
CA GLY A 176 38.40 -11.91 -7.47
C GLY A 176 38.20 -10.50 -6.90
N GLY A 177 37.40 -9.64 -7.54
CA GLY A 177 37.14 -8.26 -7.11
C GLY A 177 35.66 -7.91 -6.93
N ARG A 178 34.77 -8.91 -6.97
CA ARG A 178 33.31 -8.75 -7.07
C ARG A 178 32.78 -7.83 -5.96
N GLY A 179 32.08 -6.77 -6.38
CA GLY A 179 31.54 -5.77 -5.49
C GLY A 179 32.54 -4.72 -4.96
N HIS A 180 33.85 -4.85 -5.18
CA HIS A 180 34.81 -3.94 -4.57
C HIS A 180 34.95 -2.59 -5.31
N THR A 181 35.77 -2.51 -6.35
CA THR A 181 36.04 -1.25 -7.08
C THR A 181 36.43 -1.56 -8.52
N ALA A 182 35.99 -0.72 -9.47
CA ALA A 182 36.47 -0.70 -10.85
C ALA A 182 36.70 0.75 -11.30
N VAL A 183 37.60 0.97 -12.26
CA VAL A 183 37.96 2.30 -12.76
C VAL A 183 37.80 2.39 -14.28
N LEU A 184 37.28 3.51 -14.75
CA LEU A 184 37.24 3.87 -16.16
C LEU A 184 37.92 5.23 -16.38
N TYR A 185 38.93 5.24 -17.23
CA TYR A 185 39.49 6.46 -17.81
C TYR A 185 38.90 6.65 -19.20
N THR A 186 38.21 7.78 -19.42
CA THR A 186 37.47 8.13 -20.65
C THR A 186 37.24 9.65 -20.68
N ASN A 187 36.82 10.22 -21.79
CA ASN A 187 36.34 11.60 -21.81
C ASN A 187 35.05 11.72 -20.96
N PRO A 188 34.95 12.67 -20.00
CA PRO A 188 33.72 12.87 -19.21
C PRO A 188 32.45 13.14 -20.04
N ALA A 189 32.56 13.52 -21.31
CA ALA A 189 31.44 13.66 -22.23
C ALA A 189 30.85 12.32 -22.72
N ASN A 190 31.58 11.20 -22.58
CA ASN A 190 31.14 9.86 -23.02
C ASN A 190 30.20 9.22 -21.99
N THR A 191 29.04 9.84 -21.77
CA THR A 191 28.03 9.36 -20.80
C THR A 191 27.52 7.95 -21.11
N GLU A 192 27.52 7.55 -22.40
CA GLU A 192 27.17 6.20 -22.84
C GLU A 192 28.18 5.15 -22.34
N HIS A 193 29.49 5.36 -22.56
CA HIS A 193 30.54 4.46 -22.07
C HIS A 193 30.56 4.40 -20.52
N ILE A 194 30.39 5.54 -19.86
CA ILE A 194 30.32 5.60 -18.38
C ILE A 194 29.15 4.75 -17.87
N LYS A 195 27.94 4.97 -18.40
CA LYS A 195 26.76 4.19 -18.01
C LYS A 195 26.92 2.71 -18.34
N ARG A 196 27.46 2.38 -19.50
CA ARG A 196 27.68 0.99 -19.94
C ARG A 196 28.62 0.24 -19.01
N PHE A 197 29.68 0.90 -18.53
CA PHE A 197 30.61 0.34 -17.54
C PHE A 197 29.95 0.20 -16.16
N GLU A 198 29.17 1.19 -15.72
CA GLU A 198 28.38 1.16 -14.48
C GLU A 198 27.34 0.02 -14.46
N ASP A 199 26.59 -0.15 -15.54
CA ASP A 199 25.53 -1.17 -15.67
C ASP A 199 26.09 -2.61 -15.78
N ARG A 200 27.37 -2.79 -16.17
CA ARG A 200 27.98 -4.11 -16.45
C ARG A 200 28.96 -4.59 -15.38
N VAL A 201 29.80 -3.72 -14.84
CA VAL A 201 30.90 -4.15 -13.95
C VAL A 201 30.45 -4.11 -12.49
N GLU A 202 30.02 -5.27 -11.98
CA GLU A 202 29.47 -5.45 -10.62
C GLU A 202 30.44 -5.06 -9.49
N THR A 203 30.54 -3.76 -9.22
CA THR A 203 31.35 -3.18 -8.16
C THR A 203 30.58 -2.07 -7.46
N SER A 204 30.72 -1.95 -6.13
CA SER A 204 30.05 -0.91 -5.36
C SER A 204 30.66 0.49 -5.55
N ARG A 205 31.84 0.58 -6.19
CA ARG A 205 32.54 1.83 -6.51
C ARG A 205 33.06 1.79 -7.95
N VAL A 206 32.35 2.45 -8.85
CA VAL A 206 32.83 2.78 -10.19
C VAL A 206 33.47 4.16 -10.15
N LEU A 207 34.76 4.23 -10.46
CA LEU A 207 35.55 5.45 -10.39
C LEU A 207 35.87 5.96 -11.80
N ILE A 208 35.49 7.20 -12.11
CA ILE A 208 35.73 7.81 -13.42
C ILE A 208 36.90 8.78 -13.34
N ASN A 209 37.96 8.54 -14.11
CA ASN A 209 39.15 9.40 -14.21
C ASN A 209 39.92 9.68 -12.90
N THR A 210 39.82 8.82 -11.89
CA THR A 210 40.54 8.97 -10.61
C THR A 210 41.47 7.79 -10.34
N PRO A 211 42.66 8.01 -9.72
CA PRO A 211 43.54 6.93 -9.26
C PRO A 211 42.80 6.06 -8.24
N SER A 212 42.78 4.74 -8.42
CA SER A 212 41.79 3.89 -7.73
C SER A 212 41.96 3.87 -6.20
N SER A 213 43.20 3.83 -5.70
CA SER A 213 43.48 3.80 -4.26
C SER A 213 42.94 5.04 -3.55
N GLN A 214 43.25 6.23 -4.06
CA GLN A 214 42.83 7.49 -3.45
C GLN A 214 41.36 7.85 -3.78
N GLY A 215 40.87 7.44 -4.95
CA GLY A 215 39.49 7.63 -5.38
C GLY A 215 38.50 6.78 -4.57
N ALA A 216 38.83 5.51 -4.32
CA ALA A 216 37.96 4.58 -3.58
C ALA A 216 37.87 4.93 -2.08
N ILE A 217 38.94 5.47 -1.50
CA ILE A 217 38.96 5.92 -0.10
C ILE A 217 37.97 7.08 0.11
N GLY A 218 37.76 7.94 -0.89
CA GLY A 218 36.87 9.09 -0.82
C GLY A 218 37.58 10.42 -0.49
N ASP A 219 36.81 11.52 -0.52
CA ASP A 219 37.17 12.92 -0.26
C ASP A 219 38.25 13.56 -1.17
N LEU A 220 39.32 12.85 -1.52
CA LEU A 220 40.49 13.40 -2.22
C LEU A 220 40.27 13.72 -3.70
N TYR A 221 39.53 12.85 -4.41
CA TYR A 221 39.27 12.97 -5.85
C TYR A 221 37.77 13.01 -6.19
N ASN A 222 36.91 12.79 -5.20
CA ASN A 222 35.47 12.91 -5.31
C ASN A 222 34.87 13.24 -3.93
N PHE A 223 33.76 13.98 -3.91
CA PHE A 223 33.03 14.34 -2.69
C PHE A 223 31.76 13.49 -2.52
N ARG A 224 31.70 12.30 -3.15
CA ARG A 224 30.53 11.42 -3.17
C ARG A 224 30.68 10.20 -2.25
N LEU A 225 31.91 9.74 -2.06
CA LEU A 225 32.27 8.64 -1.17
C LEU A 225 32.82 9.20 0.15
N ASP A 226 32.28 8.71 1.27
CA ASP A 226 32.80 9.05 2.60
C ASP A 226 34.22 8.51 2.81
N PRO A 227 35.10 9.27 3.49
CA PRO A 227 36.49 8.89 3.73
C PRO A 227 36.59 7.62 4.61
N SER A 228 37.00 6.50 4.03
CA SER A 228 37.23 5.25 4.78
C SER A 228 38.31 4.36 4.15
N LEU A 229 39.01 3.59 4.99
CA LEU A 229 39.87 2.47 4.58
C LEU A 229 39.11 1.12 4.62
N THR A 230 37.85 1.13 5.07
CA THR A 230 36.99 -0.06 5.14
C THR A 230 35.95 0.01 4.04
N LEU A 231 36.28 -0.58 2.88
CA LEU A 231 35.51 -0.45 1.64
C LEU A 231 34.53 -1.61 1.49
N GLY A 232 33.25 -1.42 1.83
CA GLY A 232 32.24 -2.49 1.79
C GLY A 232 31.96 -2.97 0.36
N CYS A 233 32.09 -4.27 0.11
CA CYS A 233 31.92 -4.88 -1.24
C CYS A 233 30.48 -5.30 -1.56
N GLY A 234 29.49 -4.94 -0.74
CA GLY A 234 28.10 -5.37 -0.89
C GLY A 234 27.92 -6.90 -0.83
N THR A 235 26.71 -7.34 -1.15
CA THR A 235 26.35 -8.76 -1.14
C THR A 235 27.14 -9.58 -2.16
N TRP A 236 27.56 -8.95 -3.26
CA TRP A 236 28.45 -9.52 -4.28
C TRP A 236 29.79 -10.03 -3.71
N GLY A 237 30.44 -9.27 -2.83
CA GLY A 237 31.67 -9.69 -2.15
C GLY A 237 31.45 -10.62 -0.94
N GLY A 238 30.20 -10.89 -0.57
CA GLY A 238 29.83 -11.60 0.65
C GLY A 238 29.70 -10.70 1.89
N ASN A 239 29.43 -9.40 1.70
CA ASN A 239 29.40 -8.37 2.74
C ASN A 239 27.98 -7.83 2.93
N SER A 240 27.66 -7.33 4.12
CA SER A 240 26.36 -6.71 4.43
C SER A 240 26.28 -5.21 4.15
N VAL A 241 27.35 -4.60 3.63
CA VAL A 241 27.45 -3.15 3.36
C VAL A 241 28.14 -2.94 2.02
N SER A 242 27.59 -2.07 1.19
CA SER A 242 28.04 -1.72 -0.17
C SER A 242 28.61 -0.29 -0.27
N GLU A 243 28.94 0.34 0.86
CA GLU A 243 29.52 1.69 0.89
C GLU A 243 30.84 1.73 1.67
N ASN A 244 31.42 2.91 1.76
CA ASN A 244 32.59 3.13 2.61
C ASN A 244 32.13 3.13 4.06
N VAL A 245 32.62 2.20 4.87
CA VAL A 245 32.12 1.99 6.23
C VAL A 245 32.56 3.17 7.10
N GLY A 246 31.63 4.11 7.31
CA GLY A 246 31.73 5.23 8.23
C GLY A 246 31.16 4.93 9.64
N PRO A 247 31.18 5.90 10.57
CA PRO A 247 30.78 5.70 11.97
C PRO A 247 29.35 5.23 12.19
N GLU A 248 28.41 5.58 11.32
CA GLU A 248 26.98 5.24 11.45
C GLU A 248 26.71 3.73 11.48
N HIS A 249 27.47 2.94 10.72
CA HIS A 249 27.42 1.47 10.73
C HIS A 249 27.79 0.85 12.09
N LEU A 250 28.42 1.62 12.98
CA LEU A 250 28.85 1.21 14.31
C LEU A 250 27.85 1.65 15.40
N LEU A 251 26.81 2.42 15.05
CA LEU A 251 25.81 2.94 15.99
C LEU A 251 24.58 2.04 16.08
N ASN A 252 24.15 1.77 17.31
CA ASN A 252 22.81 1.21 17.55
C ASN A 252 21.81 2.37 17.65
N ILE A 253 21.15 2.69 16.54
CA ILE A 253 20.11 3.74 16.51
C ILE A 253 18.87 3.25 17.26
N LYS A 254 18.51 3.94 18.35
CA LYS A 254 17.29 3.67 19.12
C LYS A 254 16.21 4.71 18.79
N THR A 255 15.14 4.26 18.16
CA THR A 255 13.94 5.08 17.93
C THR A 255 12.99 5.00 19.11
N VAL A 256 12.52 6.15 19.60
CA VAL A 256 11.41 6.24 20.56
C VAL A 256 10.14 6.62 19.79
N ALA A 257 9.20 5.69 19.68
CA ALA A 257 7.93 5.91 18.99
C ALA A 257 6.81 6.14 20.01
N GLU A 258 6.25 7.35 20.05
CA GLU A 258 5.13 7.70 20.91
C GLU A 258 3.78 7.34 20.26
N ARG A 259 2.75 7.08 21.09
CA ARG A 259 1.37 6.97 20.61
C ARG A 259 0.93 8.30 19.99
N ARG A 260 0.57 8.28 18.70
CA ARG A 260 -0.08 9.38 18.00
C ARG A 260 -1.42 8.93 17.45
N GLU A 261 -2.44 9.79 17.57
CA GLU A 261 -3.77 9.54 17.02
C GLU A 261 -3.69 9.69 15.49
N ASN A 262 -4.31 8.76 14.74
CA ASN A 262 -4.28 8.80 13.28
C ASN A 262 -5.14 9.99 12.81
N MET A 263 -4.69 10.67 11.76
CA MET A 263 -5.40 11.83 11.22
C MET A 263 -6.73 11.39 10.60
N LEU A 264 -7.84 11.82 11.20
CA LEU A 264 -9.17 11.76 10.60
C LEU A 264 -9.46 13.01 9.76
N TRP A 265 -10.60 13.00 9.09
CA TRP A 265 -11.10 14.08 8.25
C TRP A 265 -12.63 14.11 8.30
N PHE A 266 -13.20 15.18 7.77
CA PHE A 266 -14.63 15.26 7.48
C PHE A 266 -14.78 15.72 6.03
N ARG A 267 -15.18 14.81 5.14
CA ARG A 267 -15.34 14.98 3.70
C ARG A 267 -16.75 14.60 3.29
N ILE A 268 -17.36 15.47 2.51
CA ILE A 268 -18.73 15.41 2.01
C ILE A 268 -18.76 16.16 0.66
N PRO A 269 -19.81 16.02 -0.17
CA PRO A 269 -20.02 16.88 -1.32
C PRO A 269 -19.92 18.36 -0.94
N PRO A 270 -19.20 19.20 -1.70
CA PRO A 270 -19.06 20.63 -1.40
C PRO A 270 -20.37 21.41 -1.54
N LYS A 271 -21.36 20.83 -2.22
CA LYS A 271 -22.72 21.36 -2.38
C LYS A 271 -23.74 20.28 -2.02
N ILE A 272 -24.57 20.56 -1.01
CA ILE A 272 -25.71 19.71 -0.63
C ILE A 272 -26.95 20.61 -0.60
N TYR A 273 -27.80 20.48 -1.63
CA TYR A 273 -29.08 21.15 -1.70
C TYR A 273 -30.17 20.27 -1.09
N PHE A 274 -31.11 20.91 -0.41
CA PHE A 274 -32.25 20.27 0.23
C PHE A 274 -33.40 21.27 0.30
N LYS A 275 -34.58 20.77 0.69
CA LYS A 275 -35.93 21.38 0.61
C LYS A 275 -36.76 20.86 -0.54
N TYR A 276 -38.07 20.89 -0.31
CA TYR A 276 -39.10 20.54 -1.28
C TYR A 276 -39.00 21.46 -2.50
N GLY A 277 -38.88 20.90 -3.69
CA GLY A 277 -38.71 21.65 -4.94
C GLY A 277 -37.32 22.29 -5.08
N ALA A 278 -36.30 21.79 -4.37
CA ALA A 278 -34.91 22.20 -4.55
C ALA A 278 -34.30 21.68 -5.86
N LEU A 279 -34.80 20.57 -6.41
CA LEU A 279 -34.31 19.93 -7.63
C LEU A 279 -34.14 20.90 -8.82
N PRO A 280 -35.20 21.59 -9.29
CA PRO A 280 -35.07 22.53 -10.42
C PRO A 280 -34.26 23.78 -10.08
N VAL A 281 -34.07 24.12 -8.80
CA VAL A 281 -33.23 25.26 -8.39
C VAL A 281 -31.75 24.89 -8.48
N ALA A 282 -31.39 23.71 -7.96
CA ALA A 282 -30.01 23.22 -7.97
C ALA A 282 -29.53 22.84 -9.38
N LEU A 283 -30.37 22.19 -10.20
CA LEU A 283 -30.01 21.83 -11.58
C LEU A 283 -29.71 23.05 -12.47
N ARG A 284 -30.33 24.21 -12.22
CA ARG A 284 -30.00 25.46 -12.95
C ARG A 284 -28.59 25.97 -12.69
N GLU A 285 -27.90 25.52 -11.64
CA GLU A 285 -26.46 25.82 -11.46
C GLU A 285 -25.56 25.08 -12.46
N LEU A 286 -26.09 24.10 -13.21
CA LEU A 286 -25.38 23.44 -14.31
C LEU A 286 -25.38 24.28 -15.59
N ALA A 287 -26.02 25.46 -15.61
CA ALA A 287 -26.00 26.36 -16.77
C ALA A 287 -24.55 26.71 -17.19
N GLY A 288 -24.25 26.51 -18.48
CA GLY A 288 -22.89 26.64 -19.03
C GLY A 288 -22.12 25.32 -19.13
N LYS A 289 -22.68 24.21 -18.65
CA LYS A 289 -22.32 22.85 -19.08
C LYS A 289 -22.97 22.52 -20.42
N GLU A 290 -22.51 21.48 -21.10
CA GLU A 290 -22.99 21.13 -22.45
C GLU A 290 -23.80 19.82 -22.50
N ARG A 291 -23.44 18.81 -21.70
CA ARG A 291 -23.82 17.40 -21.91
C ARG A 291 -23.99 16.62 -20.60
N ALA A 292 -25.25 16.42 -20.19
CA ALA A 292 -25.59 15.58 -19.04
C ALA A 292 -25.85 14.12 -19.42
N PHE A 293 -25.33 13.17 -18.64
CA PHE A 293 -25.68 11.75 -18.77
C PHE A 293 -26.42 11.29 -17.51
N ILE A 294 -27.70 10.96 -17.65
CA ILE A 294 -28.57 10.56 -16.54
C ILE A 294 -28.46 9.04 -16.33
N VAL A 295 -28.17 8.62 -15.12
CA VAL A 295 -28.10 7.21 -14.71
C VAL A 295 -29.24 6.94 -13.72
N THR A 296 -30.16 6.05 -14.09
CA THR A 296 -31.36 5.72 -13.30
C THR A 296 -31.70 4.23 -13.41
N ASP A 297 -32.64 3.76 -12.60
CA ASP A 297 -33.30 2.47 -12.82
C ASP A 297 -34.52 2.60 -13.75
N LYS A 298 -34.96 1.44 -14.26
CA LYS A 298 -36.07 1.34 -15.20
C LYS A 298 -37.43 1.68 -14.56
N PRO A 299 -37.76 1.25 -13.32
CA PRO A 299 -38.98 1.70 -12.65
C PRO A 299 -39.15 3.22 -12.59
N LEU A 300 -38.10 3.98 -12.27
CA LEU A 300 -38.17 5.45 -12.22
C LEU A 300 -38.38 6.07 -13.61
N TYR A 301 -37.75 5.52 -14.64
CA TYR A 301 -37.93 5.94 -16.03
C TYR A 301 -39.33 5.61 -16.56
N ASP A 302 -39.82 4.38 -16.36
CA ASP A 302 -41.16 3.94 -16.77
C ASP A 302 -42.29 4.70 -16.00
N LEU A 303 -42.00 5.21 -14.80
CA LEU A 303 -42.87 6.13 -14.04
C LEU A 303 -42.80 7.60 -14.51
N GLY A 304 -41.93 7.92 -15.48
CA GLY A 304 -41.71 9.27 -15.98
C GLY A 304 -41.01 10.22 -15.00
N MET A 305 -40.37 9.70 -13.94
CA MET A 305 -39.74 10.54 -12.91
C MET A 305 -38.47 11.25 -13.38
N THR A 306 -37.88 10.85 -14.50
CA THR A 306 -36.76 11.58 -15.13
C THR A 306 -37.20 12.94 -15.68
N SER A 307 -38.48 13.13 -16.03
CA SER A 307 -39.00 14.38 -16.60
C SER A 307 -38.68 15.62 -15.76
N TYR A 308 -38.71 15.51 -14.42
CA TYR A 308 -38.33 16.60 -13.51
C TYR A 308 -36.87 17.10 -13.66
N ILE A 309 -36.00 16.26 -14.24
CA ILE A 309 -34.62 16.63 -14.60
C ILE A 309 -34.62 17.14 -16.05
N GLU A 310 -35.20 16.36 -16.97
CA GLU A 310 -35.26 16.65 -18.41
C GLU A 310 -35.80 18.05 -18.72
N ASP A 311 -36.95 18.41 -18.15
CA ASP A 311 -37.60 19.73 -18.32
C ASP A 311 -36.65 20.89 -17.96
N VAL A 312 -35.80 20.70 -16.94
CA VAL A 312 -34.86 21.72 -16.45
C VAL A 312 -33.60 21.75 -17.30
N LEU A 313 -33.13 20.60 -17.79
CA LEU A 313 -31.99 20.52 -18.71
C LEU A 313 -32.34 21.16 -20.06
N ASP A 314 -33.55 20.93 -20.57
CA ASP A 314 -34.08 21.62 -21.75
C ASP A 314 -34.22 23.14 -21.52
N GLU A 315 -34.71 23.59 -20.36
CA GLU A 315 -34.80 25.01 -20.01
C GLU A 315 -33.44 25.73 -20.07
N ILE A 316 -32.37 25.08 -19.59
CA ILE A 316 -31.01 25.64 -19.59
C ILE A 316 -30.19 25.29 -20.85
N GLY A 317 -30.77 24.54 -21.80
CA GLY A 317 -30.15 24.17 -23.07
C GLY A 317 -29.04 23.10 -22.99
N LEU A 318 -29.01 22.29 -21.93
CA LEU A 318 -28.12 21.13 -21.83
C LEU A 318 -28.64 19.97 -22.69
N LYS A 319 -27.77 19.38 -23.50
CA LYS A 319 -28.09 18.11 -24.16
C LYS A 319 -28.01 16.99 -23.13
N TYR A 320 -28.91 16.02 -23.20
CA TYR A 320 -28.85 14.87 -22.31
C TYR A 320 -29.08 13.54 -23.02
N ASP A 321 -28.66 12.46 -22.36
CA ASP A 321 -28.93 11.06 -22.71
C ASP A 321 -29.16 10.28 -21.40
N ILE A 322 -29.92 9.18 -21.46
CA ILE A 322 -30.45 8.48 -20.28
C ILE A 322 -30.12 6.99 -20.33
N PHE A 323 -29.32 6.53 -19.37
CA PHE A 323 -29.13 5.11 -19.08
C PHE A 323 -30.03 4.69 -17.91
N TYR A 324 -31.15 4.04 -18.26
CA TYR A 324 -32.17 3.58 -17.30
C TYR A 324 -32.13 2.07 -17.01
N ASP A 325 -31.12 1.34 -17.48
CA ASP A 325 -31.07 -0.13 -17.37
C ASP A 325 -30.16 -0.60 -16.23
N VAL A 326 -30.26 0.08 -15.07
CA VAL A 326 -29.61 -0.31 -13.81
C VAL A 326 -30.53 -1.21 -12.99
N GLU A 327 -30.05 -2.41 -12.65
CA GLU A 327 -30.73 -3.36 -11.77
C GLU A 327 -30.43 -3.13 -10.27
N PRO A 328 -31.25 -3.67 -9.34
CA PRO A 328 -30.84 -3.85 -7.95
C PRO A 328 -29.56 -4.69 -7.83
N ASP A 329 -28.64 -4.29 -6.94
CA ASP A 329 -27.28 -4.87 -6.84
C ASP A 329 -26.51 -4.83 -8.18
N PRO A 330 -26.17 -3.63 -8.68
CA PRO A 330 -25.76 -3.42 -10.06
C PRO A 330 -24.49 -4.20 -10.40
N SER A 331 -24.41 -4.77 -11.61
CA SER A 331 -23.23 -5.56 -12.00
C SER A 331 -22.21 -4.82 -12.84
N LEU A 332 -20.98 -5.35 -12.89
CA LEU A 332 -19.92 -4.90 -13.80
C LEU A 332 -20.38 -4.84 -15.27
N ASP A 333 -21.18 -5.80 -15.74
CA ASP A 333 -21.72 -5.78 -17.11
C ASP A 333 -22.67 -4.58 -17.35
N THR A 334 -23.38 -4.10 -16.31
CA THR A 334 -24.25 -2.91 -16.39
C THR A 334 -23.42 -1.63 -16.39
N VAL A 335 -22.37 -1.55 -15.56
CA VAL A 335 -21.37 -0.47 -15.59
C VAL A 335 -20.74 -0.36 -16.99
N GLN A 336 -20.30 -1.47 -17.58
CA GLN A 336 -19.68 -1.49 -18.91
C GLN A 336 -20.64 -1.02 -20.02
N ARG A 337 -21.93 -1.38 -19.95
CA ARG A 337 -22.94 -0.92 -20.92
C ARG A 337 -23.20 0.59 -20.81
N GLY A 338 -23.31 1.11 -19.59
CA GLY A 338 -23.40 2.55 -19.35
C GLY A 338 -22.14 3.29 -19.84
N LEU A 339 -20.95 2.73 -19.60
CA LEU A 339 -19.67 3.29 -20.02
C LEU A 339 -19.51 3.38 -21.55
N VAL A 340 -20.02 2.41 -22.32
CA VAL A 340 -20.04 2.47 -23.80
C VAL A 340 -20.88 3.65 -24.29
N LEU A 341 -22.03 3.90 -23.66
CA LEU A 341 -22.88 5.05 -23.97
C LEU A 341 -22.23 6.36 -23.53
N MET A 342 -21.67 6.44 -22.32
CA MET A 342 -20.93 7.62 -21.83
C MET A 342 -19.75 7.99 -22.73
N ASN A 343 -18.93 7.03 -23.16
CA ASN A 343 -17.80 7.29 -24.07
C ASN A 343 -18.25 7.74 -25.48
N THR A 344 -19.45 7.34 -25.91
CA THR A 344 -20.04 7.82 -27.17
C THR A 344 -20.62 9.23 -27.00
N PHE A 345 -21.29 9.47 -25.88
CA PHE A 345 -21.96 10.73 -25.57
C PHE A 345 -21.00 11.83 -25.11
N ASN A 346 -19.86 11.50 -24.49
CA ASN A 346 -18.88 12.43 -23.93
C ASN A 346 -19.51 13.51 -23.01
N PRO A 347 -20.12 13.12 -21.88
CA PRO A 347 -20.72 14.05 -20.93
C PRO A 347 -19.68 14.90 -20.19
N ASP A 348 -20.10 16.10 -19.79
CA ASP A 348 -19.40 16.97 -18.83
C ASP A 348 -20.13 17.09 -17.47
N VAL A 349 -21.29 16.43 -17.36
CA VAL A 349 -22.06 16.17 -16.13
C VAL A 349 -22.59 14.73 -16.15
N ILE A 350 -22.46 13.99 -15.05
CA ILE A 350 -23.15 12.72 -14.83
C ILE A 350 -24.15 12.95 -13.70
N ILE A 351 -25.42 12.59 -13.92
CA ILE A 351 -26.52 12.77 -12.98
C ILE A 351 -27.03 11.40 -12.55
N ALA A 352 -26.71 10.98 -11.32
CA ALA A 352 -27.26 9.78 -10.73
C ALA A 352 -28.62 10.08 -10.07
N PHE A 353 -29.67 9.45 -10.55
CA PHE A 353 -31.04 9.62 -10.08
C PHE A 353 -31.60 8.27 -9.61
N GLY A 354 -31.85 8.10 -8.32
CA GLY A 354 -32.41 6.85 -7.81
C GLY A 354 -32.05 6.48 -6.38
N GLY A 355 -32.06 5.18 -6.09
CA GLY A 355 -31.53 4.62 -4.85
C GLY A 355 -30.02 4.38 -4.89
N GLY A 356 -29.53 3.47 -4.04
CA GLY A 356 -28.13 3.06 -4.03
C GLY A 356 -27.67 2.52 -5.39
N SER A 357 -28.44 1.63 -6.04
CA SER A 357 -27.99 0.99 -7.29
C SER A 357 -27.65 1.99 -8.40
N PRO A 358 -28.49 2.98 -8.75
CA PRO A 358 -28.11 3.98 -9.76
C PRO A 358 -26.95 4.89 -9.32
N MET A 359 -26.88 5.29 -8.05
CA MET A 359 -25.79 6.13 -7.53
C MET A 359 -24.44 5.41 -7.53
N ASP A 360 -24.41 4.16 -7.08
CA ASP A 360 -23.20 3.35 -7.00
C ASP A 360 -22.72 2.96 -8.41
N ALA A 361 -23.64 2.56 -9.30
CA ALA A 361 -23.32 2.30 -10.70
C ALA A 361 -22.76 3.56 -11.40
N ALA A 362 -23.38 4.73 -11.19
CA ALA A 362 -22.93 5.99 -11.78
C ALA A 362 -21.53 6.41 -11.29
N LYS A 363 -21.21 6.22 -10.01
CA LYS A 363 -19.86 6.47 -9.46
C LYS A 363 -18.78 5.65 -10.15
N ILE A 364 -19.04 4.36 -10.41
CA ILE A 364 -18.05 3.49 -11.07
C ILE A 364 -17.99 3.76 -12.58
N MET A 365 -19.12 4.06 -13.23
CA MET A 365 -19.12 4.55 -14.61
C MET A 365 -18.30 5.85 -14.74
N TRP A 366 -18.45 6.79 -13.81
CA TRP A 366 -17.68 8.05 -13.77
C TRP A 366 -16.18 7.80 -13.61
N LEU A 367 -15.78 6.93 -12.68
CA LEU A 367 -14.40 6.53 -12.50
C LEU A 367 -13.78 5.98 -13.79
N MET A 368 -14.44 5.00 -14.42
CA MET A 368 -13.95 4.37 -15.64
C MET A 368 -14.04 5.29 -16.88
N TYR A 369 -14.92 6.28 -16.85
CA TYR A 369 -15.02 7.32 -17.90
C TYR A 369 -13.88 8.33 -17.80
N GLU A 370 -13.51 8.78 -16.59
CA GLU A 370 -12.35 9.63 -16.35
C GLU A 370 -11.04 8.86 -16.65
N HIS A 371 -10.92 7.64 -16.11
CA HIS A 371 -9.70 6.83 -16.10
C HIS A 371 -9.93 5.41 -16.66
N PRO A 372 -9.97 5.24 -18.00
CA PRO A 372 -10.19 3.94 -18.63
C PRO A 372 -9.02 2.95 -18.46
N GLU A 373 -7.87 3.41 -17.96
CA GLU A 373 -6.69 2.59 -17.64
C GLU A 373 -6.79 1.81 -16.32
N ILE A 374 -7.84 2.03 -15.53
CA ILE A 374 -7.99 1.43 -14.20
C ILE A 374 -8.51 0.00 -14.29
N GLU A 375 -7.81 -0.92 -13.62
CA GLU A 375 -8.21 -2.32 -13.47
C GLU A 375 -9.09 -2.49 -12.24
N PHE A 376 -10.25 -3.12 -12.41
CA PHE A 376 -11.26 -3.22 -11.36
C PHE A 376 -10.80 -4.09 -10.18
N GLU A 377 -10.02 -5.14 -10.46
CA GLU A 377 -9.37 -6.00 -9.48
C GLU A 377 -8.46 -5.19 -8.52
N GLY A 378 -7.81 -4.13 -9.02
CA GLY A 378 -7.00 -3.23 -8.21
C GLY A 378 -7.82 -2.40 -7.22
N LEU A 379 -9.00 -1.95 -7.65
CA LEU A 379 -9.94 -1.19 -6.82
C LEU A 379 -10.63 -2.04 -5.75
N ALA A 380 -10.88 -3.30 -6.07
CA ALA A 380 -11.49 -4.29 -5.20
C ALA A 380 -10.58 -4.73 -4.03
N MET A 381 -9.31 -4.35 -4.02
CA MET A 381 -8.37 -4.73 -2.97
C MET A 381 -8.74 -4.11 -1.61
N ARG A 382 -8.81 -4.99 -0.60
CA ARG A 382 -9.07 -4.65 0.80
C ARG A 382 -7.91 -3.84 1.41
N PHE A 383 -8.22 -2.92 2.31
CA PHE A 383 -7.25 -2.01 2.93
C PHE A 383 -7.49 -1.85 4.44
N MET A 384 -6.42 -1.65 5.21
CA MET A 384 -6.51 -1.42 6.67
C MET A 384 -6.69 0.08 7.02
N ASP A 385 -6.26 0.98 6.13
CA ASP A 385 -6.45 2.44 6.22
C ASP A 385 -6.76 2.94 4.82
N ILE A 386 -7.87 3.67 4.65
CA ILE A 386 -8.34 4.16 3.35
C ILE A 386 -7.31 5.04 2.62
N ARG A 387 -6.31 5.60 3.32
CA ARG A 387 -5.23 6.40 2.73
C ARG A 387 -3.91 5.64 2.50
N LYS A 388 -3.80 4.39 2.96
CA LYS A 388 -2.59 3.56 2.79
C LYS A 388 -2.92 2.37 1.91
N ARG A 389 -3.20 2.68 0.65
CA ARG A 389 -3.59 1.71 -0.37
C ARG A 389 -2.35 1.15 -1.05
N VAL A 390 -2.53 -0.03 -1.65
CA VAL A 390 -1.61 -0.57 -2.66
C VAL A 390 -1.95 0.00 -4.03
N TYR A 391 -3.21 0.39 -4.24
CA TYR A 391 -3.75 0.96 -5.47
C TYR A 391 -4.38 2.33 -5.17
N ASP A 392 -3.71 3.41 -5.58
CA ASP A 392 -4.20 4.78 -5.39
C ASP A 392 -5.15 5.19 -6.50
N LEU A 393 -6.26 5.84 -6.13
CA LEU A 393 -7.24 6.37 -7.06
C LEU A 393 -6.88 7.81 -7.49
N PRO A 394 -6.79 8.09 -8.80
CA PRO A 394 -6.53 9.45 -9.30
C PRO A 394 -7.71 10.40 -9.03
N PRO A 395 -7.47 11.72 -9.02
CA PRO A 395 -8.53 12.71 -8.78
C PRO A 395 -9.51 12.79 -9.95
N LEU A 396 -10.80 12.55 -9.67
CA LEU A 396 -11.89 12.67 -10.64
C LEU A 396 -12.40 14.12 -10.77
N GLY A 397 -13.20 14.38 -11.81
CA GLY A 397 -13.81 15.69 -12.06
C GLY A 397 -13.18 16.49 -13.20
N ASN A 398 -12.32 15.88 -14.02
CA ASN A 398 -11.64 16.55 -15.13
C ASN A 398 -12.49 16.53 -16.40
N LYS A 399 -13.11 15.40 -16.74
CA LYS A 399 -14.04 15.25 -17.87
C LYS A 399 -15.46 15.60 -17.45
N ALA A 400 -15.95 15.05 -16.33
CA ALA A 400 -17.34 15.21 -15.90
C ALA A 400 -17.47 15.45 -14.39
N MET A 401 -18.47 16.23 -13.98
CA MET A 401 -18.87 16.33 -12.57
C MET A 401 -19.98 15.34 -12.24
N MET A 402 -19.94 14.76 -11.03
CA MET A 402 -20.97 13.87 -10.51
C MET A 402 -22.01 14.65 -9.68
N VAL A 403 -23.28 14.51 -10.06
CA VAL A 403 -24.45 15.02 -9.33
C VAL A 403 -25.28 13.85 -8.85
N ALA A 404 -25.59 13.76 -7.56
CA ALA A 404 -26.38 12.67 -6.99
C ALA A 404 -27.73 13.16 -6.44
N ILE A 405 -28.80 12.47 -6.82
CA ILE A 405 -30.19 12.86 -6.57
C ILE A 405 -30.94 11.64 -6.02
N PRO A 406 -30.97 11.45 -4.68
CA PRO A 406 -31.59 10.28 -4.07
C PRO A 406 -33.12 10.32 -4.18
N THR A 407 -33.72 9.24 -4.68
CA THR A 407 -35.18 8.99 -4.66
C THR A 407 -35.59 7.98 -3.59
N THR A 408 -34.64 7.55 -2.75
CA THR A 408 -34.89 6.71 -1.58
C THR A 408 -34.39 7.38 -0.31
N SER A 409 -34.86 6.94 0.85
CA SER A 409 -34.49 7.51 2.16
C SER A 409 -33.81 6.46 3.04
N GLY A 410 -32.61 6.02 2.64
CA GLY A 410 -31.82 5.05 3.42
C GLY A 410 -30.32 5.09 3.15
N THR A 411 -29.93 4.91 1.89
CA THR A 411 -28.53 4.60 1.51
C THR A 411 -27.50 5.69 1.82
N GLY A 412 -27.88 6.98 1.74
CA GLY A 412 -26.93 8.08 1.91
C GLY A 412 -25.82 8.14 0.85
N SER A 413 -25.92 7.36 -0.24
CA SER A 413 -24.86 7.26 -1.26
C SER A 413 -24.56 8.61 -1.92
N GLU A 414 -25.53 9.54 -1.94
CA GLU A 414 -25.36 10.89 -2.46
C GLU A 414 -24.30 11.74 -1.74
N VAL A 415 -23.90 11.37 -0.52
CA VAL A 415 -22.89 12.08 0.29
C VAL A 415 -21.67 11.22 0.66
N THR A 416 -21.59 9.97 0.20
CA THR A 416 -20.55 9.02 0.66
C THR A 416 -19.52 8.67 -0.42
N PRO A 417 -18.31 8.25 -0.01
CA PRO A 417 -17.27 7.71 -0.90
C PRO A 417 -17.56 6.29 -1.42
N PHE A 418 -18.69 5.68 -1.04
CA PHE A 418 -18.95 4.26 -1.29
C PHE A 418 -19.67 4.01 -2.61
N ALA A 419 -19.38 2.87 -3.23
CA ALA A 419 -20.16 2.30 -4.32
C ALA A 419 -20.02 0.76 -4.29
N VAL A 420 -21.13 0.02 -4.35
CA VAL A 420 -21.11 -1.44 -4.38
C VAL A 420 -21.47 -1.92 -5.79
N VAL A 421 -20.62 -2.76 -6.38
CA VAL A 421 -20.86 -3.41 -7.67
C VAL A 421 -20.64 -4.91 -7.55
N THR A 422 -21.50 -5.70 -8.19
CA THR A 422 -21.45 -7.17 -8.18
C THR A 422 -20.71 -7.70 -9.42
N ASP A 423 -19.71 -8.54 -9.22
CA ASP A 423 -19.19 -9.40 -10.28
C ASP A 423 -20.01 -10.70 -10.36
N LYS A 424 -20.86 -10.79 -11.38
CA LYS A 424 -21.70 -11.96 -11.64
C LYS A 424 -20.92 -13.21 -12.05
N ARG A 425 -19.64 -13.08 -12.46
CA ARG A 425 -18.81 -14.23 -12.88
C ARG A 425 -18.26 -14.99 -11.69
N ASN A 426 -17.79 -14.26 -10.68
CA ASN A 426 -17.26 -14.82 -9.45
C ASN A 426 -18.29 -14.86 -8.29
N GLY A 427 -19.44 -14.18 -8.43
CA GLY A 427 -20.49 -14.11 -7.40
C GLY A 427 -20.17 -13.16 -6.25
N ILE A 428 -19.21 -12.26 -6.42
CA ILE A 428 -18.66 -11.41 -5.35
C ILE A 428 -19.24 -9.99 -5.46
N LYS A 429 -19.70 -9.43 -4.33
CA LYS A 429 -19.97 -7.99 -4.20
C LYS A 429 -18.69 -7.27 -3.79
N TYR A 430 -18.32 -6.24 -4.55
CA TYR A 430 -17.13 -5.43 -4.29
C TYR A 430 -17.54 -4.05 -3.74
N PRO A 431 -17.40 -3.82 -2.42
CA PRO A 431 -17.60 -2.51 -1.83
C PRO A 431 -16.37 -1.62 -2.11
N LEU A 432 -16.53 -0.69 -3.04
CA LEU A 432 -15.53 0.30 -3.41
C LEU A 432 -15.72 1.52 -2.50
N ALA A 433 -14.63 2.08 -2.02
CA ALA A 433 -14.66 3.18 -1.06
C ALA A 433 -13.54 4.17 -1.35
N ASP A 434 -13.82 5.32 -1.93
CA ASP A 434 -12.82 6.40 -2.05
C ASP A 434 -13.48 7.79 -2.11
N TYR A 435 -12.84 8.78 -1.49
CA TYR A 435 -13.35 10.15 -1.53
C TYR A 435 -13.27 10.78 -2.92
N ALA A 436 -12.45 10.23 -3.83
CA ALA A 436 -12.52 10.56 -5.26
C ALA A 436 -13.91 10.28 -5.87
N LEU A 437 -14.64 9.27 -5.36
CA LEU A 437 -16.00 8.91 -5.79
C LEU A 437 -17.12 9.72 -5.10
N THR A 438 -16.77 10.66 -4.22
CA THR A 438 -17.78 11.50 -3.55
C THR A 438 -18.42 12.43 -4.57
N PRO A 439 -19.76 12.49 -4.69
CA PRO A 439 -20.43 13.39 -5.62
C PRO A 439 -20.01 14.86 -5.44
N ASN A 440 -19.89 15.61 -6.53
CA ASN A 440 -19.57 17.04 -6.47
C ASN A 440 -20.77 17.88 -6.01
N MET A 441 -21.98 17.35 -6.20
CA MET A 441 -23.23 17.96 -5.76
C MET A 441 -24.22 16.87 -5.34
N ALA A 442 -24.90 17.06 -4.20
CA ALA A 442 -26.03 16.24 -3.77
C ALA A 442 -27.32 17.10 -3.76
N ILE A 443 -28.44 16.55 -4.21
CA ILE A 443 -29.74 17.25 -4.31
C ILE A 443 -30.82 16.39 -3.63
N VAL A 444 -31.08 16.67 -2.36
CA VAL A 444 -31.95 15.89 -1.47
C VAL A 444 -33.34 16.51 -1.42
N ASP A 445 -34.16 16.22 -2.43
CA ASP A 445 -35.51 16.80 -2.58
C ASP A 445 -36.62 15.87 -2.05
N PRO A 446 -37.32 16.24 -0.95
CA PRO A 446 -38.44 15.49 -0.40
C PRO A 446 -39.61 15.21 -1.35
N GLU A 447 -39.77 15.98 -2.43
CA GLU A 447 -40.81 15.77 -3.44
C GLU A 447 -40.69 14.38 -4.09
N LEU A 448 -39.45 13.94 -4.34
CA LEU A 448 -39.11 12.68 -5.00
C LEU A 448 -39.48 11.42 -4.18
N VAL A 449 -39.63 11.56 -2.85
CA VAL A 449 -39.86 10.42 -1.94
C VAL A 449 -41.29 10.33 -1.40
N LEU A 450 -42.19 11.27 -1.74
CA LEU A 450 -43.57 11.30 -1.20
C LEU A 450 -44.32 9.97 -1.42
N ASN A 451 -44.24 9.45 -2.65
CA ASN A 451 -44.99 8.28 -3.11
C ASN A 451 -44.23 6.95 -2.94
N MET A 452 -43.07 6.97 -2.28
CA MET A 452 -42.25 5.78 -2.07
C MET A 452 -43.02 4.64 -1.37
N PRO A 453 -42.96 3.38 -1.84
CA PRO A 453 -43.70 2.26 -1.24
C PRO A 453 -43.40 2.07 0.25
N LYS A 454 -44.36 1.50 0.99
CA LYS A 454 -44.24 1.22 2.43
C LYS A 454 -43.00 0.38 2.76
N SER A 455 -42.75 -0.71 2.04
CA SER A 455 -41.58 -1.57 2.22
C SER A 455 -40.26 -0.79 2.09
N LEU A 456 -40.08 -0.02 1.01
CA LEU A 456 -38.88 0.78 0.78
C LEU A 456 -38.72 1.91 1.82
N THR A 457 -39.84 2.41 2.35
CA THR A 457 -39.85 3.36 3.48
C THR A 457 -39.35 2.73 4.77
N ALA A 458 -39.85 1.53 5.11
CA ALA A 458 -39.41 0.79 6.28
C ALA A 458 -37.94 0.39 6.18
N PHE A 459 -37.55 -0.26 5.07
CA PHE A 459 -36.19 -0.74 4.88
C PHE A 459 -35.20 0.41 4.86
N GLY A 460 -35.42 1.47 4.06
CA GLY A 460 -34.52 2.63 4.04
C GLY A 460 -34.45 3.36 5.38
N GLY A 461 -35.57 3.50 6.09
CA GLY A 461 -35.58 4.15 7.40
C GLY A 461 -34.77 3.42 8.47
N ILE A 462 -34.81 2.08 8.49
CA ILE A 462 -34.00 1.26 9.40
C ILE A 462 -32.54 1.14 8.92
N ASP A 463 -32.31 1.19 7.61
CA ASP A 463 -30.97 1.29 7.02
C ASP A 463 -30.24 2.56 7.50
N ALA A 464 -30.86 3.73 7.34
CA ALA A 464 -30.37 5.01 7.86
C ALA A 464 -30.18 5.02 9.39
N LEU A 465 -31.01 4.28 10.13
CA LEU A 465 -30.84 4.12 11.58
C LEU A 465 -29.58 3.30 11.88
N THR A 466 -29.35 2.23 11.15
CA THR A 466 -28.20 1.33 11.28
C THR A 466 -26.90 2.07 10.92
N HIS A 467 -26.89 2.79 9.80
CA HIS A 467 -25.82 3.70 9.40
C HIS A 467 -25.41 4.64 10.54
N ALA A 468 -26.38 5.34 11.16
CA ALA A 468 -26.10 6.29 12.23
C ALA A 468 -25.69 5.62 13.55
N LEU A 469 -26.28 4.47 13.91
CA LEU A 469 -25.91 3.70 15.09
C LEU A 469 -24.46 3.22 15.00
N GLU A 470 -24.07 2.58 13.89
CA GLU A 470 -22.72 2.08 13.70
C GLU A 470 -21.69 3.21 13.58
N ALA A 471 -21.98 4.27 12.82
CA ALA A 471 -21.09 5.44 12.72
C ALA A 471 -20.87 6.16 14.06
N CYS A 472 -21.83 6.10 15.00
CA CYS A 472 -21.70 6.68 16.34
C CYS A 472 -20.85 5.81 17.28
N VAL A 473 -20.79 4.49 17.09
CA VAL A 473 -20.00 3.58 17.93
C VAL A 473 -18.66 3.15 17.33
N SER A 474 -18.48 3.29 16.02
CA SER A 474 -17.26 2.99 15.25
C SER A 474 -15.99 3.56 15.87
N VAL A 475 -14.86 2.85 15.74
CA VAL A 475 -13.55 3.34 16.21
C VAL A 475 -13.08 4.62 15.51
N LEU A 476 -13.70 4.99 14.39
CA LEU A 476 -13.45 6.22 13.62
C LEU A 476 -14.41 7.37 13.95
N ALA A 477 -15.39 7.15 14.84
CA ALA A 477 -16.31 8.20 15.27
C ALA A 477 -15.55 9.41 15.84
N SER A 478 -16.03 10.62 15.51
CA SER A 478 -15.45 11.90 15.94
C SER A 478 -16.54 12.90 16.33
N GLU A 479 -16.16 14.03 16.92
CA GLU A 479 -17.07 15.13 17.26
C GLU A 479 -17.88 15.61 16.05
N TYR A 480 -17.28 15.59 14.85
CA TYR A 480 -17.92 15.98 13.60
C TYR A 480 -18.99 14.98 13.13
N THR A 481 -18.77 13.67 13.29
CA THR A 481 -19.74 12.64 12.85
C THR A 481 -20.82 12.37 13.89
N ASN A 482 -20.49 12.42 15.18
CA ASN A 482 -21.39 12.10 16.29
C ASN A 482 -22.65 12.99 16.32
N GLY A 483 -22.52 14.29 16.02
CA GLY A 483 -23.66 15.21 16.01
C GLY A 483 -24.68 14.88 14.92
N LEU A 484 -24.18 14.52 13.73
CA LEU A 484 -25.00 14.13 12.58
C LEU A 484 -25.70 12.79 12.81
N ALA A 485 -24.98 11.79 13.33
CA ALA A 485 -25.53 10.49 13.67
C ALA A 485 -26.64 10.58 14.73
N LEU A 486 -26.41 11.31 15.83
CA LEU A 486 -27.41 11.47 16.90
C LEU A 486 -28.69 12.16 16.41
N GLU A 487 -28.57 13.22 15.60
CA GLU A 487 -29.73 13.92 15.04
C GLU A 487 -30.48 13.06 14.00
N ALA A 488 -29.77 12.29 13.16
CA ALA A 488 -30.39 11.31 12.27
C ALA A 488 -31.22 10.27 13.04
N ILE A 489 -30.64 9.64 14.08
CA ILE A 489 -31.34 8.70 14.97
C ILE A 489 -32.60 9.35 15.56
N ARG A 490 -32.49 10.56 16.11
CA ARG A 490 -33.59 11.30 16.74
C ARG A 490 -34.70 11.71 15.76
N LEU A 491 -34.37 11.95 14.49
CA LEU A 491 -35.36 12.19 13.43
C LEU A 491 -36.05 10.88 13.03
N ILE A 492 -35.31 9.79 12.89
CA ILE A 492 -35.85 8.48 12.49
C ILE A 492 -36.88 7.97 13.50
N PHE A 493 -36.50 7.90 14.78
CA PHE A 493 -37.41 7.49 15.86
C PHE A 493 -38.70 8.33 15.91
N LYS A 494 -38.61 9.63 15.58
CA LYS A 494 -39.75 10.55 15.65
C LYS A 494 -40.68 10.48 14.43
N TYR A 495 -40.14 10.26 13.23
CA TYR A 495 -40.89 10.46 11.98
C TYR A 495 -41.11 9.18 11.16
N LEU A 496 -40.32 8.12 11.36
CA LEU A 496 -40.40 6.92 10.52
C LEU A 496 -41.76 6.20 10.63
N PRO A 497 -42.37 6.02 11.82
CA PRO A 497 -43.72 5.43 11.93
C PRO A 497 -44.78 6.23 11.16
N SER A 498 -44.68 7.57 11.14
CA SER A 498 -45.64 8.41 10.41
C SER A 498 -45.38 8.37 8.90
N ALA A 499 -44.12 8.44 8.47
CA ALA A 499 -43.75 8.31 7.06
C ALA A 499 -44.19 6.96 6.47
N TYR A 500 -44.06 5.87 7.24
CA TYR A 500 -44.53 4.54 6.86
C TYR A 500 -46.06 4.43 6.85
N LYS A 501 -46.74 4.91 7.90
CA LYS A 501 -48.20 4.75 8.03
C LYS A 501 -48.98 5.66 7.09
N ASN A 502 -48.59 6.93 7.00
CA ASN A 502 -49.35 7.99 6.34
C ASN A 502 -48.83 8.31 4.92
N GLY A 503 -47.56 8.00 4.63
CA GLY A 503 -46.95 8.20 3.31
C GLY A 503 -47.00 9.66 2.86
N ALA A 504 -47.46 9.89 1.63
CA ALA A 504 -47.64 11.24 1.06
C ALA A 504 -48.60 12.14 1.86
N ASN A 505 -49.47 11.58 2.73
CA ASN A 505 -50.34 12.37 3.60
C ASN A 505 -49.61 13.00 4.80
N ASP A 506 -48.36 12.60 5.07
CA ASP A 506 -47.45 13.30 6.00
C ASP A 506 -46.13 13.66 5.27
N PRO A 507 -46.15 14.71 4.41
CA PRO A 507 -44.95 15.14 3.68
C PRO A 507 -43.85 15.66 4.61
N LYS A 508 -44.19 16.05 5.85
CA LYS A 508 -43.20 16.45 6.86
C LYS A 508 -42.44 15.25 7.39
N ALA A 509 -43.11 14.13 7.65
CA ALA A 509 -42.43 12.90 8.04
C ALA A 509 -41.53 12.38 6.90
N ARG A 510 -42.02 12.42 5.65
CA ARG A 510 -41.21 12.15 4.44
C ARG A 510 -39.94 13.00 4.39
N GLU A 511 -40.07 14.33 4.49
CA GLU A 511 -38.95 15.27 4.53
C GLU A 511 -37.91 14.85 5.59
N LYS A 512 -38.36 14.57 6.82
CA LYS A 512 -37.43 14.30 7.93
C LYS A 512 -36.72 12.97 7.83
N ILE A 513 -37.32 11.94 7.24
CA ILE A 513 -36.64 10.67 7.00
C ILE A 513 -35.65 10.77 5.84
N HIS A 514 -35.98 11.53 4.79
CA HIS A 514 -35.05 11.77 3.69
C HIS A 514 -33.78 12.50 4.17
N TYR A 515 -33.93 13.58 4.94
CA TYR A 515 -32.78 14.28 5.54
C TYR A 515 -32.02 13.42 6.54
N ALA A 516 -32.71 12.61 7.35
CA ALA A 516 -32.03 11.75 8.32
C ALA A 516 -31.14 10.70 7.62
N ALA A 517 -31.57 10.16 6.47
CA ALA A 517 -30.75 9.27 5.66
C ALA A 517 -29.47 9.95 5.15
N THR A 518 -29.57 11.16 4.58
CA THR A 518 -28.39 11.94 4.17
C THR A 518 -27.49 12.31 5.35
N MET A 519 -28.06 12.69 6.51
CA MET A 519 -27.28 13.01 7.71
C MET A 519 -26.54 11.79 8.28
N ALA A 520 -27.18 10.61 8.25
CA ALA A 520 -26.50 9.35 8.52
C ALA A 520 -25.39 9.10 7.49
N GLY A 521 -25.67 9.32 6.20
CA GLY A 521 -24.71 9.34 5.10
C GLY A 521 -23.45 10.16 5.41
N MET A 522 -23.60 11.43 5.77
CA MET A 522 -22.49 12.31 6.12
C MET A 522 -21.68 11.81 7.34
N ALA A 523 -22.35 11.15 8.30
CA ALA A 523 -21.70 10.55 9.45
C ALA A 523 -20.90 9.29 9.07
N PHE A 524 -21.52 8.31 8.40
CA PHE A 524 -20.85 7.05 8.04
C PHE A 524 -19.89 7.19 6.86
N ALA A 525 -20.05 8.21 6.00
CA ALA A 525 -19.05 8.60 5.01
C ALA A 525 -17.66 8.80 5.64
N ASN A 526 -17.59 9.22 6.91
CA ASN A 526 -16.34 9.57 7.60
C ASN A 526 -16.06 8.71 8.84
N GLY A 527 -17.11 8.23 9.53
CA GLY A 527 -17.02 7.29 10.65
C GLY A 527 -17.04 5.83 10.21
N PHE A 528 -17.32 5.53 8.95
CA PHE A 528 -17.60 4.19 8.43
C PHE A 528 -18.70 3.48 9.24
N LEU A 529 -18.76 2.16 9.16
CA LEU A 529 -19.86 1.32 9.63
C LEU A 529 -19.33 0.26 10.60
N GLY A 530 -20.02 -0.87 10.73
CA GLY A 530 -19.57 -2.00 11.54
C GLY A 530 -20.04 -3.34 10.98
N ILE A 531 -20.05 -4.35 11.85
CA ILE A 531 -20.34 -5.74 11.48
C ILE A 531 -21.80 -5.96 11.07
N CYS A 532 -22.73 -5.05 11.37
CA CYS A 532 -24.11 -5.16 10.91
C CYS A 532 -24.17 -5.12 9.38
N HIS A 533 -23.52 -4.13 8.77
CA HIS A 533 -23.42 -4.02 7.31
C HIS A 533 -22.66 -5.19 6.71
N SER A 534 -21.53 -5.58 7.31
CA SER A 534 -20.74 -6.72 6.82
C SER A 534 -21.55 -8.02 6.76
N MET A 535 -22.36 -8.32 7.78
CA MET A 535 -23.26 -9.49 7.74
C MET A 535 -24.47 -9.26 6.80
N ALA A 536 -25.02 -8.04 6.74
CA ALA A 536 -26.13 -7.70 5.85
C ALA A 536 -25.77 -7.78 4.36
N HIS A 537 -24.53 -7.45 3.98
CA HIS A 537 -24.01 -7.62 2.62
C HIS A 537 -24.07 -9.08 2.20
N GLN A 538 -23.57 -10.01 3.03
CA GLN A 538 -23.54 -11.43 2.70
C GLN A 538 -24.94 -12.05 2.73
N LEU A 539 -25.78 -11.70 3.71
CA LEU A 539 -27.20 -12.10 3.72
C LEU A 539 -27.94 -11.65 2.45
N GLY A 540 -27.71 -10.41 1.99
CA GLY A 540 -28.28 -9.89 0.75
C GLY A 540 -27.74 -10.56 -0.51
N ALA A 541 -26.44 -10.84 -0.57
CA ALA A 541 -25.82 -11.55 -1.70
C ALA A 541 -26.29 -13.01 -1.81
N THR A 542 -26.41 -13.71 -0.67
CA THR A 542 -26.64 -15.16 -0.62
C THR A 542 -28.12 -15.58 -0.64
N PHE A 543 -29.02 -14.74 -0.11
CA PHE A 543 -30.46 -15.04 0.01
C PHE A 543 -31.37 -13.95 -0.61
N HIS A 544 -30.79 -12.96 -1.30
CA HIS A 544 -31.50 -11.86 -1.96
C HIS A 544 -32.40 -11.04 -1.01
N ILE A 545 -32.04 -10.96 0.27
CA ILE A 545 -32.73 -10.12 1.26
C ILE A 545 -32.41 -8.64 0.96
N PRO A 546 -33.41 -7.74 0.87
CA PRO A 546 -33.16 -6.31 0.71
C PRO A 546 -32.25 -5.75 1.82
N HIS A 547 -31.28 -4.90 1.46
CA HIS A 547 -30.21 -4.44 2.37
C HIS A 547 -30.72 -3.92 3.73
N GLY A 548 -31.62 -2.93 3.72
CA GLY A 548 -32.19 -2.37 4.94
C GLY A 548 -33.02 -3.36 5.78
N LEU A 549 -33.55 -4.43 5.17
CA LEU A 549 -34.20 -5.52 5.91
C LEU A 549 -33.15 -6.45 6.56
N ALA A 550 -32.07 -6.78 5.86
CA ALA A 550 -30.97 -7.54 6.45
C ALA A 550 -30.33 -6.79 7.64
N ASN A 551 -30.10 -5.47 7.49
CA ASN A 551 -29.66 -4.60 8.59
C ASN A 551 -30.66 -4.61 9.76
N ALA A 552 -31.97 -4.48 9.50
CA ALA A 552 -33.00 -4.51 10.53
C ALA A 552 -33.07 -5.84 11.32
N LEU A 553 -32.76 -6.96 10.68
CA LEU A 553 -32.70 -8.28 11.32
C LEU A 553 -31.45 -8.46 12.20
N MET A 554 -30.34 -7.78 11.88
CA MET A 554 -29.05 -7.94 12.58
C MET A 554 -28.80 -6.91 13.69
N ILE A 555 -29.22 -5.66 13.53
CA ILE A 555 -28.74 -4.53 14.35
C ILE A 555 -28.92 -4.73 15.86
N SER A 556 -30.06 -5.25 16.32
CA SER A 556 -30.31 -5.49 17.75
C SER A 556 -29.37 -6.53 18.36
N HIS A 557 -28.97 -7.55 17.60
CA HIS A 557 -27.99 -8.54 18.03
C HIS A 557 -26.57 -7.94 18.04
N VAL A 558 -26.24 -7.11 17.04
CA VAL A 558 -24.95 -6.41 16.94
C VAL A 558 -24.75 -5.41 18.08
N ILE A 559 -25.79 -4.66 18.47
CA ILE A 559 -25.73 -3.75 19.63
C ILE A 559 -25.38 -4.55 20.90
N ARG A 560 -26.08 -5.67 21.18
CA ARG A 560 -25.77 -6.52 22.34
C ARG A 560 -24.34 -7.04 22.33
N TYR A 561 -23.84 -7.44 21.17
CA TYR A 561 -22.48 -7.97 21.01
C TYR A 561 -21.39 -6.92 21.20
N ASN A 562 -21.61 -5.70 20.67
CA ASN A 562 -20.69 -4.58 20.77
C ASN A 562 -20.73 -3.89 22.14
N ALA A 563 -21.84 -3.94 22.88
CA ALA A 563 -22.05 -3.25 24.16
C ALA A 563 -21.34 -3.95 25.34
N THR A 564 -20.03 -4.17 25.23
CA THR A 564 -19.17 -4.70 26.30
C THR A 564 -17.91 -3.85 26.47
N ASP A 565 -17.48 -3.71 27.72
CA ASP A 565 -16.24 -3.02 28.09
C ASP A 565 -15.03 -3.99 28.17
N ALA A 566 -15.30 -5.30 28.05
CA ALA A 566 -14.31 -6.38 28.06
C ALA A 566 -14.48 -7.33 26.84
N PRO A 567 -14.37 -6.84 25.60
CA PRO A 567 -14.39 -7.69 24.40
C PRO A 567 -13.15 -8.59 24.34
N PHE A 568 -13.29 -9.80 23.81
CA PHE A 568 -12.17 -10.72 23.58
C PHE A 568 -11.09 -10.13 22.65
N LYS A 569 -11.51 -9.31 21.66
CA LYS A 569 -10.64 -8.49 20.82
C LYS A 569 -11.22 -7.08 20.69
N GLN A 570 -10.39 -6.07 21.01
CA GLN A 570 -10.67 -4.67 20.69
C GLN A 570 -10.20 -4.37 19.26
N ALA A 571 -10.89 -3.50 18.54
CA ALA A 571 -10.37 -2.96 17.28
C ALA A 571 -9.12 -2.08 17.48
N THR A 572 -8.22 -2.17 16.52
CA THR A 572 -6.84 -1.64 16.55
C THR A 572 -6.76 -0.25 15.92
N PHE A 573 -7.26 0.77 16.62
CA PHE A 573 -7.20 2.16 16.13
C PHE A 573 -6.72 3.15 17.20
N SER A 574 -5.82 4.07 16.84
CA SER A 574 -5.01 4.79 17.84
C SER A 574 -5.74 5.89 18.62
N GLN A 575 -6.93 6.34 18.20
CA GLN A 575 -7.82 7.14 19.06
C GLN A 575 -8.75 6.29 19.95
N TYR A 576 -8.97 5.02 19.63
CA TYR A 576 -9.82 4.12 20.42
C TYR A 576 -9.01 3.61 21.62
N LYS A 577 -9.08 4.36 22.71
CA LYS A 577 -8.19 4.23 23.89
C LYS A 577 -8.43 2.97 24.71
N TYR A 578 -9.68 2.56 24.83
CA TYR A 578 -10.19 1.40 25.54
C TYR A 578 -11.61 1.11 25.01
N PRO A 579 -12.19 -0.07 25.26
CA PRO A 579 -13.55 -0.39 24.83
C PRO A 579 -14.55 0.54 25.52
N ASN A 580 -15.36 1.28 24.75
CA ASN A 580 -16.36 2.20 25.29
C ASN A 580 -17.66 2.23 24.49
N ALA A 581 -17.91 1.19 23.67
CA ALA A 581 -19.11 1.08 22.85
C ALA A 581 -20.39 1.01 23.70
N LYS A 582 -20.35 0.40 24.90
CA LYS A 582 -21.48 0.41 25.85
C LYS A 582 -21.89 1.83 26.24
N TRP A 583 -20.92 2.64 26.70
CA TRP A 583 -21.10 4.07 26.97
C TRP A 583 -21.61 4.86 25.75
N ARG A 584 -21.10 4.56 24.55
CA ARG A 584 -21.57 5.23 23.32
C ARG A 584 -23.04 4.92 23.01
N TYR A 585 -23.47 3.66 23.15
CA TYR A 585 -24.89 3.31 23.02
C TYR A 585 -25.75 3.90 24.14
N SER A 586 -25.26 3.95 25.39
CA SER A 586 -26.00 4.55 26.52
C SER A 586 -26.25 6.05 26.30
N ARG A 587 -25.28 6.77 25.71
CA ARG A 587 -25.42 8.16 25.26
C ARG A 587 -26.51 8.34 24.19
N ILE A 588 -26.71 7.36 23.30
CA ILE A 588 -27.80 7.41 22.29
C ILE A 588 -29.16 7.28 22.99
N ALA A 589 -29.28 6.37 23.97
CA ALA A 589 -30.49 6.22 24.78
C ALA A 589 -30.81 7.50 25.60
N ASP A 590 -29.78 8.16 26.15
CA ASP A 590 -29.92 9.46 26.83
C ASP A 590 -30.39 10.55 25.87
N TYR A 591 -29.81 10.64 24.67
CA TYR A 591 -30.20 11.63 23.65
C TYR A 591 -31.67 11.45 23.19
N LEU A 592 -32.15 10.21 23.17
CA LEU A 592 -33.53 9.84 22.90
C LEU A 592 -34.45 9.96 24.12
N ASN A 593 -33.92 10.21 25.33
CA ASN A 593 -34.64 10.25 26.61
C ASN A 593 -35.36 8.94 26.96
N LEU A 594 -34.77 7.78 26.66
CA LEU A 594 -35.34 6.46 26.99
C LEU A 594 -35.22 6.12 28.50
N GLY A 595 -34.35 6.83 29.22
CA GLY A 595 -34.06 6.62 30.64
C GLY A 595 -33.25 5.36 30.92
N GLY A 596 -33.18 4.96 32.20
CA GLY A 596 -32.33 3.88 32.70
C GLY A 596 -31.22 4.45 33.58
N ASP A 597 -30.92 3.78 34.69
CA ASP A 597 -29.99 4.29 35.70
C ASP A 597 -28.56 3.78 35.48
N THR A 598 -28.41 2.65 34.79
CA THR A 598 -27.13 2.03 34.41
C THR A 598 -26.93 2.02 32.90
N GLU A 599 -25.68 1.89 32.43
CA GLU A 599 -25.40 1.80 31.00
C GLU A 599 -26.05 0.56 30.36
N ASP A 600 -26.02 -0.58 31.06
CA ASP A 600 -26.65 -1.82 30.60
C ASP A 600 -28.19 -1.68 30.49
N GLU A 601 -28.85 -0.99 31.42
CA GLU A 601 -30.28 -0.65 31.28
C GLU A 601 -30.56 0.26 30.08
N LYS A 602 -29.73 1.29 29.88
CA LYS A 602 -29.86 2.22 28.76
C LYS A 602 -29.69 1.51 27.41
N VAL A 603 -28.72 0.61 27.30
CA VAL A 603 -28.51 -0.25 26.12
C VAL A 603 -29.71 -1.16 25.88
N ASN A 604 -30.24 -1.81 26.92
CA ASN A 604 -31.44 -2.65 26.79
C ASN A 604 -32.64 -1.83 26.31
N ARG A 605 -32.91 -0.66 26.90
CA ARG A 605 -34.01 0.23 26.48
C ARG A 605 -33.84 0.75 25.05
N LEU A 606 -32.60 0.99 24.59
CA LEU A 606 -32.33 1.33 23.19
C LEU A 606 -32.72 0.18 22.26
N ILE A 607 -32.35 -1.06 22.60
CA ILE A 607 -32.71 -2.25 21.82
C ILE A 607 -34.24 -2.44 21.81
N ASP A 608 -34.89 -2.33 22.95
CA ASP A 608 -36.35 -2.45 23.06
C ASP A 608 -37.07 -1.41 22.19
N ALA A 609 -36.58 -0.15 22.19
CA ALA A 609 -37.10 0.92 21.35
C ALA A 609 -36.87 0.66 19.85
N ILE A 610 -35.72 0.09 19.45
CA ILE A 610 -35.45 -0.33 18.06
C ILE A 610 -36.42 -1.44 17.64
N GLU A 611 -36.66 -2.43 18.50
CA GLU A 611 -37.63 -3.50 18.23
C GLU A 611 -39.08 -3.00 18.18
N ASP A 612 -39.46 -2.02 19.01
CA ASP A 612 -40.75 -1.33 18.90
C ASP A 612 -40.88 -0.52 17.61
N LEU A 613 -39.80 0.10 17.15
CA LEU A 613 -39.79 0.82 15.88
C LEU A 613 -39.92 -0.14 14.69
N LYS A 614 -39.17 -1.25 14.70
CA LYS A 614 -39.27 -2.36 13.73
C LYS A 614 -40.70 -2.89 13.63
N ARG A 615 -41.36 -3.16 14.77
CA ARG A 615 -42.76 -3.57 14.84
C ARG A 615 -43.72 -2.55 14.23
N GLN A 616 -43.50 -1.25 14.46
CA GLN A 616 -44.36 -0.18 13.92
C GLN A 616 -44.26 0.00 12.40
N VAL A 617 -43.22 -0.54 11.76
CA VAL A 617 -43.03 -0.50 10.30
C VAL A 617 -43.00 -1.91 9.68
N ASP A 618 -43.67 -2.86 10.33
CA ASP A 618 -43.94 -4.23 9.86
C ASP A 618 -42.69 -5.04 9.45
N ILE A 619 -41.56 -4.84 10.15
CA ILE A 619 -40.34 -5.64 9.95
C ILE A 619 -40.50 -7.03 10.61
N PRO A 620 -40.22 -8.14 9.89
CA PRO A 620 -40.18 -9.50 10.43
C PRO A 620 -39.19 -9.71 11.59
N ALA A 621 -39.44 -10.73 12.42
CA ALA A 621 -38.69 -10.95 13.65
C ALA A 621 -37.35 -11.68 13.46
N GLY A 622 -37.25 -12.64 12.53
CA GLY A 622 -36.03 -13.38 12.23
C GLY A 622 -35.86 -13.71 10.75
N ILE A 623 -34.65 -14.10 10.34
CA ILE A 623 -34.31 -14.38 8.94
C ILE A 623 -35.16 -15.55 8.38
N LYS A 624 -35.51 -16.53 9.23
CA LYS A 624 -36.40 -17.66 8.88
C LYS A 624 -37.77 -17.22 8.32
N ASP A 625 -38.24 -16.03 8.68
CA ASP A 625 -39.56 -15.51 8.30
C ASP A 625 -39.50 -14.74 6.96
N VAL A 626 -38.31 -14.64 6.35
CA VAL A 626 -38.01 -13.80 5.17
C VAL A 626 -37.43 -14.62 4.01
N ILE A 627 -36.57 -15.60 4.30
CA ILE A 627 -35.95 -16.46 3.27
C ILE A 627 -36.90 -17.57 2.81
N LYS A 628 -36.60 -18.19 1.65
CA LYS A 628 -37.37 -19.32 1.10
C LYS A 628 -36.68 -20.66 1.39
N GLU A 629 -35.37 -20.58 1.61
CA GLU A 629 -34.45 -21.65 1.91
C GLU A 629 -34.77 -22.29 3.26
N SER A 630 -34.58 -23.61 3.33
CA SER A 630 -34.75 -24.36 4.57
C SER A 630 -33.67 -24.02 5.60
N GLU A 631 -33.96 -24.36 6.87
CA GLU A 631 -33.00 -24.27 7.97
C GLU A 631 -31.67 -24.97 7.65
N VAL A 632 -31.73 -26.15 7.02
CA VAL A 632 -30.54 -26.92 6.61
C VAL A 632 -29.72 -26.17 5.56
N GLU A 633 -30.37 -25.52 4.59
CA GLU A 633 -29.70 -24.74 3.55
C GLU A 633 -29.11 -23.42 4.09
N PHE A 634 -29.73 -22.81 5.09
CA PHE A 634 -29.15 -21.67 5.80
C PHE A 634 -27.88 -22.07 6.56
N PHE A 635 -27.95 -23.11 7.40
CA PHE A 635 -26.80 -23.57 8.18
C PHE A 635 -25.67 -24.13 7.30
N ALA A 636 -25.98 -24.70 6.14
CA ALA A 636 -24.96 -25.15 5.18
C ALA A 636 -24.11 -24.00 4.57
N LYS A 637 -24.59 -22.76 4.61
CA LYS A 637 -23.86 -21.56 4.14
C LYS A 637 -23.31 -20.69 5.28
N LEU A 638 -23.53 -21.08 6.55
CA LEU A 638 -23.25 -20.23 7.72
C LEU A 638 -21.75 -19.92 7.89
N ASP A 639 -20.88 -20.87 7.58
CA ASP A 639 -19.42 -20.67 7.64
C ASP A 639 -18.98 -19.65 6.58
N ASP A 640 -19.33 -19.85 5.30
CA ASP A 640 -19.02 -18.94 4.19
C ASP A 640 -19.51 -17.50 4.45
N LEU A 641 -20.74 -17.36 4.96
CA LEU A 641 -21.34 -16.06 5.32
C LEU A 641 -20.53 -15.34 6.40
N ALA A 642 -20.05 -16.06 7.41
CA ALA A 642 -19.30 -15.50 8.52
C ALA A 642 -17.86 -15.16 8.13
N ASP A 643 -17.20 -16.00 7.33
CA ASP A 643 -15.88 -15.72 6.77
C ASP A 643 -15.94 -14.48 5.88
N GLN A 644 -16.88 -14.39 4.94
CA GLN A 644 -17.05 -13.24 4.06
C GLN A 644 -17.46 -11.96 4.81
N ALA A 645 -18.21 -12.05 5.91
CA ALA A 645 -18.54 -10.91 6.75
C ALA A 645 -17.35 -10.45 7.62
N PHE A 646 -16.52 -11.36 8.12
CA PHE A 646 -15.27 -11.00 8.80
C PHE A 646 -14.32 -10.23 7.87
N ASP A 647 -14.29 -10.66 6.61
CA ASP A 647 -13.46 -10.14 5.53
C ASP A 647 -13.94 -8.80 4.90
N ASP A 648 -15.19 -8.40 5.16
CA ASP A 648 -15.81 -7.20 4.61
C ASP A 648 -15.21 -5.91 5.21
N GLN A 649 -15.12 -4.85 4.41
CA GLN A 649 -14.45 -3.59 4.81
C GLN A 649 -15.13 -2.87 5.98
N CYS A 650 -16.43 -3.07 6.22
CA CYS A 650 -17.13 -2.44 7.34
C CYS A 650 -16.74 -3.05 8.70
N THR A 651 -16.25 -4.30 8.73
CA THR A 651 -15.79 -4.96 9.96
C THR A 651 -14.59 -4.23 10.58
N GLY A 652 -13.71 -3.64 9.77
CA GLY A 652 -12.50 -2.96 10.23
C GLY A 652 -12.73 -1.75 11.16
N SER A 653 -13.89 -1.10 11.05
CA SER A 653 -14.27 0.05 11.89
C SER A 653 -15.11 -0.32 13.12
N ASN A 654 -15.53 -1.58 13.26
CA ASN A 654 -16.38 -2.02 14.38
C ASN A 654 -15.62 -1.99 15.73
N PRO A 655 -16.18 -1.48 16.83
CA PRO A 655 -15.46 -1.31 18.11
C PRO A 655 -14.93 -2.61 18.74
N ARG A 656 -15.61 -3.73 18.50
CA ARG A 656 -15.19 -5.08 18.89
C ARG A 656 -14.77 -5.82 17.62
N TYR A 657 -13.49 -6.15 17.49
CA TYR A 657 -13.02 -6.86 16.30
C TYR A 657 -13.47 -8.33 16.38
N PRO A 658 -14.32 -8.83 15.48
CA PRO A 658 -15.01 -10.09 15.69
C PRO A 658 -14.09 -11.31 15.55
N LEU A 659 -14.57 -12.44 16.06
CA LEU A 659 -14.17 -13.76 15.59
C LEU A 659 -15.22 -14.26 14.57
N ILE A 660 -14.81 -15.11 13.62
CA ILE A 660 -15.76 -15.78 12.70
C ILE A 660 -16.88 -16.49 13.48
N GLU A 661 -16.52 -17.21 14.55
CA GLU A 661 -17.50 -17.89 15.41
C GLU A 661 -18.48 -16.93 16.12
N ASP A 662 -18.05 -15.69 16.44
CA ASP A 662 -18.96 -14.66 16.97
C ASP A 662 -20.01 -14.27 15.92
N LEU A 663 -19.59 -14.10 14.65
CA LEU A 663 -20.49 -13.76 13.54
C LEU A 663 -21.46 -14.92 13.25
N LYS A 664 -20.99 -16.18 13.28
CA LYS A 664 -21.84 -17.38 13.16
C LYS A 664 -22.90 -17.43 14.25
N HIS A 665 -22.54 -17.15 15.51
CA HIS A 665 -23.50 -17.05 16.62
C HIS A 665 -24.51 -15.91 16.41
N LEU A 666 -24.08 -14.75 15.92
CA LEU A 666 -24.97 -13.62 15.63
C LEU A 666 -25.99 -13.95 14.52
N LEU A 667 -25.52 -14.50 13.40
CA LEU A 667 -26.35 -14.97 12.30
C LEU A 667 -27.33 -16.06 12.74
N THR A 668 -26.91 -17.00 13.59
CA THR A 668 -27.78 -18.05 14.18
C THR A 668 -28.88 -17.45 15.06
N ASN A 669 -28.56 -16.47 15.91
CA ASN A 669 -29.55 -15.82 16.76
C ASN A 669 -30.56 -14.99 15.95
N ALA A 670 -30.09 -14.30 14.91
CA ALA A 670 -30.93 -13.55 13.98
C ALA A 670 -31.80 -14.46 13.10
N TYR A 671 -31.36 -15.69 12.80
CA TYR A 671 -32.17 -16.67 12.09
C TYR A 671 -33.47 -16.98 12.81
N TYR A 672 -33.39 -17.26 14.12
CA TYR A 672 -34.57 -17.56 14.93
C TYR A 672 -35.37 -16.32 15.37
N GLY A 673 -34.77 -15.12 15.34
CA GLY A 673 -35.35 -13.88 15.88
C GLY A 673 -35.16 -13.73 17.40
N ASN A 674 -34.15 -14.40 17.97
CA ASN A 674 -33.93 -14.48 19.41
C ASN A 674 -33.17 -13.25 19.95
N VAL A 675 -33.85 -12.09 19.98
CA VAL A 675 -33.27 -10.83 20.50
C VAL A 675 -33.12 -10.85 22.03
N ALA A 676 -33.86 -11.72 22.72
CA ALA A 676 -33.67 -11.99 24.15
C ALA A 676 -32.46 -12.92 24.34
N GLY A 677 -31.38 -12.38 24.93
CA GLY A 677 -30.14 -13.13 25.16
C GLY A 677 -30.35 -14.30 26.11
N ASP A 678 -29.90 -15.49 25.69
CA ASP A 678 -29.64 -16.62 26.57
C ASP A 678 -28.66 -16.18 27.68
N ARG A 679 -29.08 -16.28 28.95
CA ARG A 679 -28.25 -15.88 30.10
C ARG A 679 -27.17 -16.92 30.35
N ARG A 680 -26.17 -16.99 29.47
CA ARG A 680 -24.98 -17.80 29.72
C ARG A 680 -24.02 -17.02 30.59
N ASP A 681 -23.84 -17.51 31.81
CA ASP A 681 -22.79 -17.06 32.72
C ASP A 681 -21.42 -17.09 32.01
N ASP A 682 -20.60 -16.06 32.24
CA ASP A 682 -19.16 -16.04 31.89
C ASP A 682 -18.32 -16.99 32.79
N ASN A 683 -18.83 -18.21 33.03
CA ASN A 683 -18.22 -19.25 33.88
C ASN A 683 -17.52 -20.35 33.06
N LEU A 684 -16.97 -20.01 31.89
CA LEU A 684 -16.02 -20.86 31.16
C LEU A 684 -14.57 -20.46 31.45
N ASN A 685 -14.24 -20.29 32.73
CA ASN A 685 -12.86 -20.25 33.24
C ASN A 685 -12.84 -20.74 34.70
N GLY A 686 -12.66 -22.05 34.89
CA GLY A 686 -12.80 -22.66 36.22
C GLY A 686 -12.32 -24.11 36.32
N ASN A 687 -11.18 -24.42 35.69
CA ASN A 687 -10.54 -25.73 35.89
C ASN A 687 -10.12 -25.86 37.36
N SER A 688 -10.76 -26.78 38.10
CA SER A 688 -10.56 -26.94 39.54
C SER A 688 -9.25 -27.67 39.83
N THR A 689 -8.13 -26.94 39.84
CA THR A 689 -6.87 -27.43 40.41
C THR A 689 -6.99 -27.56 41.94
N PRO A 690 -6.58 -28.69 42.55
CA PRO A 690 -6.63 -28.84 44.00
C PRO A 690 -5.66 -27.88 44.70
N LYS A 691 -6.04 -27.41 45.90
CA LYS A 691 -5.15 -26.62 46.77
C LYS A 691 -3.89 -27.44 47.14
N PRO A 692 -2.69 -26.85 47.12
CA PRO A 692 -1.53 -27.45 47.79
C PRO A 692 -1.71 -27.44 49.31
N GLU A 693 -1.27 -28.50 49.97
CA GLU A 693 -1.30 -28.59 51.44
C GLU A 693 -0.21 -27.73 52.10
N ASN A 694 -0.49 -27.24 53.30
CA ASN A 694 0.50 -26.57 54.15
C ASN A 694 1.53 -27.57 54.67
N GLN A 695 2.83 -27.30 54.50
CA GLN A 695 3.87 -27.66 55.47
C GLN A 695 4.99 -26.59 55.51
N PRO A 696 5.73 -26.48 56.64
CA PRO A 696 6.26 -25.19 57.10
C PRO A 696 7.72 -24.90 56.68
N VAL A 697 8.06 -23.61 56.65
CA VAL A 697 9.44 -23.12 56.53
C VAL A 697 10.16 -23.26 57.87
N LEU A 698 11.37 -23.82 57.84
CA LEU A 698 12.32 -23.86 58.95
C LEU A 698 13.69 -23.35 58.46
N ALA A 699 14.29 -22.46 59.25
CA ALA A 699 15.62 -21.85 59.10
C ALA A 699 15.84 -20.96 57.87
#